data_AF-A0A183CUH2-F1
#
_entry.id   AF-A0A183CUH2-F1
#
_cell.length_a   1.000
_cell.length_b   1.000
_cell.length_c   1.000
_cell.angle_alpha   90.00
_cell.angle_beta   90.00
_cell.angle_gamma   90.00
#
_symmetry.space_group_name_H-M   'P 1'
#
loop_
_entity.id
_entity.type
_entity.pdbx_description
1 polymer ?
#
loop_
_entity_poly.entity_id
_entity_poly.type
_entity_poly.pdbx_seq_one_letter_code
_entity_poly.pdbx_strand_id
1 'polypeptide(L)'
;MKVPVKLWGLYTRSEPILKHIKEFCPLRDIQCPTSKYRSIDGKCNNVMNPAWGSNGTPMQRIMEPFYADGVDEIRVSVEDGSELPNVRILSNRFFEKQHAPSLRVNMLVAQWSHFIYTDLVHIGSLQLISEAKQIPLPCCLTGVKPHPECKSIIVPEDDSHYGGFLSCLPYSRTTPAPRPKCGLGAREQSNQATSFLDASVIYGSTKQRARALRTFRNGQYLISSVLKTGTECATGNANSCFVSGSDHVNFLPPVVALHALWIRQHNRIAATLSTLNAHWSDEKLYQETRRIVIAQLQHITYNEFLPILVGKENWAKFGLQSHSSGYSRQYSLEVDPSVVNTFAAVAGQVHFLANTNQPHFFILYLLLESIHRPVMYMNDEFRDKFFKGKGNLGYDLAALILQTGRDHGIPPYTVWREYCGGSKVTERLVTELAETYKSVHDVDLYVLGLAEKPIRGALLGPTFSCILSLQFQKTKKGDRYWYENDLAPSGFTEEQLAEIRKTAMARIICNSVEHIGSVQPRAFELTDKYDNYPIHCNESMLSDLDLGRWRDDSPKLKVPVTPETIQKAMELALREVEERRIRERRNIRASKRSCTEQASSKPTDSESTNAEMFLLFAQYKTNGEISLQESYSFHYFRFIGRIEPFLGPGGSVEKCLPRNLPCDHTTPYRTMSGWCNNLRNPHFANAFGPLLHLLPPAYEDGIDTPRSRSVTGEALPSARVVSNAVHFDLPFDHEKYSHMVMQFGQILDHEMTHSPVERGPDDEILNCTRCDSPETISVHCMPLPVPHDDPHFPTHDDYGERRCLPFARSLLGQLTLGYRNQLNQLTPYLDGSAIYGSTECEAAELRSFVGGRLNSTNLGDQEQDCRSSPRFPCFVAGDERNSHQPGLTSMHNIFLREHNRIARKLEQINPFWDDERLYQETRRIVAAEFAHIAYNEYLPLLLGRRVMRKYDLNTRKTGYYHGYDPQCDASISHPFATAAFRFGHTLVRRFFSRFDAFYNNFTWPVDLVENFNNVEAIYDGEGGSIDSLLVGLLGTPSMAFDRHITTALRNHLFGRRGEPLSGMDLITLNILRARDHGVQPYNAYRELCGIGAAREFSDLLSEMDETAVEALQSVYRKVDDIDLFPGLVSERSMPGALLPPTMACIIAEQFQRLKKCDRFYYENDLQPTRFSEGQLNEIRKITLGSVICANSRVLKGIQPDVFLLPDELVYVSFFGFIEPEGEHQRPSFWDERGRVIKCVEKFQVHRRGSKTTKA
;
A
#
# COMPACT_ATOMS: atom_id res chain seq x y z
N MET A 1 -44.30 29.06 -9.15
CA MET A 1 -44.24 30.53 -9.35
C MET A 1 -43.16 31.12 -8.44
N LYS A 2 -42.54 32.27 -8.78
CA LYS A 2 -41.55 32.92 -7.88
C LYS A 2 -42.24 33.91 -6.94
N VAL A 3 -42.50 33.50 -5.69
CA VAL A 3 -42.86 34.44 -4.61
C VAL A 3 -41.60 35.20 -4.17
N PRO A 4 -41.59 36.54 -4.12
CA PRO A 4 -40.37 37.29 -3.85
C PRO A 4 -40.06 37.38 -2.34
N VAL A 5 -38.83 37.01 -1.97
CA VAL A 5 -38.25 37.08 -0.60
C VAL A 5 -38.33 38.50 0.03
N LYS A 6 -38.61 39.54 -0.76
CA LYS A 6 -38.70 40.95 -0.34
C LYS A 6 -39.70 41.24 0.79
N LEU A 7 -40.71 40.39 1.03
CA LEU A 7 -41.71 40.62 2.10
C LEU A 7 -41.14 40.49 3.53
N TRP A 8 -40.12 39.68 3.75
CA TRP A 8 -39.54 39.47 5.10
C TRP A 8 -38.91 40.74 5.69
N GLY A 9 -38.40 41.64 4.84
CA GLY A 9 -37.77 42.90 5.27
C GLY A 9 -38.71 43.94 5.90
N LEU A 10 -40.03 43.72 5.81
CA LEU A 10 -41.04 44.58 6.44
C LEU A 10 -41.43 44.08 7.84
N TYR A 11 -41.46 42.76 8.07
CA TYR A 11 -41.83 42.17 9.36
C TYR A 11 -40.72 42.23 10.41
N THR A 12 -39.45 42.30 10.01
CA THR A 12 -38.29 42.35 10.92
C THR A 12 -38.14 43.67 11.71
N ARG A 13 -39.09 44.61 11.60
CA ARG A 13 -39.09 45.90 12.30
C ARG A 13 -40.19 46.05 13.37
N SER A 14 -41.07 45.08 13.58
CA SER A 14 -42.06 45.17 14.66
C SER A 14 -41.50 44.69 16.00
N GLU A 15 -41.61 45.51 17.04
CA GLU A 15 -41.17 45.14 18.39
C GLU A 15 -41.81 43.84 18.92
N PRO A 16 -43.11 43.54 18.70
CA PRO A 16 -43.71 42.30 19.19
C PRO A 16 -43.02 41.04 18.64
N ILE A 17 -42.69 41.02 17.34
CA ILE A 17 -42.01 39.87 16.72
C ILE A 17 -40.56 39.78 17.23
N LEU A 18 -39.84 40.91 17.34
CA LEU A 18 -38.48 40.92 17.87
C LEU A 18 -38.40 40.53 19.36
N LYS A 19 -39.45 40.83 20.15
CA LYS A 19 -39.59 40.36 21.54
C LYS A 19 -39.82 38.85 21.58
N HIS A 20 -40.77 38.34 20.79
CA HIS A 20 -41.10 36.93 20.73
C HIS A 20 -39.90 36.08 20.27
N ILE A 21 -39.16 36.52 19.25
CA ILE A 21 -37.92 35.85 18.80
C ILE A 21 -36.88 35.79 19.92
N LYS A 22 -36.75 36.83 20.77
CA LYS A 22 -35.82 36.81 21.92
C LYS A 22 -36.29 35.91 23.07
N GLU A 23 -37.59 35.74 23.24
CA GLU A 23 -38.18 34.84 24.25
C GLU A 23 -37.91 33.36 23.89
N PHE A 24 -38.07 32.98 22.61
CA PHE A 24 -37.86 31.60 22.14
C PHE A 24 -36.43 31.29 21.64
N CYS A 25 -35.65 32.30 21.28
CA CYS A 25 -34.27 32.17 20.80
C CYS A 25 -33.35 33.19 21.50
N PRO A 26 -32.96 32.95 22.76
CA PRO A 26 -32.10 33.85 23.51
C PRO A 26 -30.65 33.76 23.00
N LEU A 27 -30.19 34.80 22.30
CA LEU A 27 -28.78 34.98 21.94
C LEU A 27 -27.93 35.14 23.20
N ARG A 28 -27.18 34.09 23.57
CA ARG A 28 -26.25 34.09 24.70
C ARG A 28 -24.82 34.23 24.20
N ASP A 29 -24.07 35.18 24.74
CA ASP A 29 -22.62 35.28 24.51
C ASP A 29 -21.89 34.12 25.20
N ILE A 30 -21.44 33.15 24.39
CA ILE A 30 -20.69 31.99 24.87
C ILE A 30 -19.21 32.38 24.99
N GLN A 31 -18.76 32.68 26.21
CA GLN A 31 -17.33 32.88 26.47
C GLN A 31 -16.59 31.53 26.43
N CYS A 32 -15.54 31.45 25.61
CA CYS A 32 -14.76 30.23 25.45
C CYS A 32 -13.53 30.19 26.37
N PRO A 33 -13.41 29.19 27.27
CA PRO A 33 -12.25 29.05 28.13
C PRO A 33 -11.03 28.51 27.36
N THR A 34 -9.83 28.85 27.83
CA THR A 34 -8.53 28.35 27.35
C THR A 34 -8.24 26.92 27.85
N SER A 35 -9.19 26.01 27.63
CA SER A 35 -9.10 24.59 28.01
C SER A 35 -8.07 23.82 27.15
N LYS A 36 -7.37 22.86 27.75
CA LYS A 36 -6.64 21.80 27.02
C LYS A 36 -7.57 20.76 26.39
N TYR A 37 -8.74 20.56 26.98
CA TYR A 37 -9.66 19.46 26.66
C TYR A 37 -10.91 19.97 25.95
N ARG A 38 -11.34 19.23 24.94
CA ARG A 38 -12.62 19.44 24.25
C ARG A 38 -13.78 19.34 25.24
N SER A 39 -14.78 20.20 25.07
CA SER A 39 -16.07 20.08 25.74
C SER A 39 -16.75 18.73 25.43
N ILE A 40 -17.77 18.40 26.22
CA ILE A 40 -18.60 17.19 26.02
C ILE A 40 -19.80 17.48 25.11
N ASP A 41 -20.20 18.75 24.99
CA ASP A 41 -21.31 19.20 24.15
C ASP A 41 -20.84 19.90 22.86
N GLY A 42 -19.56 19.79 22.49
CA GLY A 42 -18.95 20.37 21.29
C GLY A 42 -18.78 21.90 21.27
N LYS A 43 -19.27 22.62 22.28
CA LYS A 43 -19.13 24.09 22.36
C LYS A 43 -17.67 24.53 22.44
N CYS A 44 -17.36 25.69 21.86
CA CYS A 44 -16.04 26.30 21.81
C CYS A 44 -14.95 25.49 21.08
N ASN A 45 -15.35 24.59 20.18
CA ASN A 45 -14.42 23.96 19.25
C ASN A 45 -13.86 24.98 18.25
N ASN A 46 -14.76 25.79 17.66
CA ASN A 46 -14.40 27.02 16.97
C ASN A 46 -14.58 28.20 17.95
N VAL A 47 -13.56 29.05 18.13
CA VAL A 47 -13.62 30.18 19.08
C VAL A 47 -14.23 31.45 18.49
N MET A 48 -14.29 31.56 17.15
CA MET A 48 -14.99 32.66 16.47
C MET A 48 -16.50 32.42 16.41
N ASN A 49 -16.91 31.15 16.34
CA ASN A 49 -18.31 30.73 16.32
C ASN A 49 -18.53 29.60 17.36
N PRO A 50 -18.65 29.95 18.67
CA PRO A 50 -18.66 28.99 19.79
C PRO A 50 -19.71 27.87 19.76
N ALA A 51 -20.75 28.01 18.93
CA ALA A 51 -21.84 27.04 18.81
C ALA A 51 -21.70 26.08 17.61
N TRP A 52 -20.81 26.34 16.64
CA TRP A 52 -20.66 25.47 15.47
C TRP A 52 -20.28 24.04 15.86
N GLY A 53 -20.99 23.07 15.29
CA GLY A 53 -20.85 21.64 15.58
C GLY A 53 -21.25 21.18 16.99
N SER A 54 -21.83 22.06 17.82
CA SER A 54 -22.24 21.71 19.19
C SER A 54 -23.61 21.01 19.24
N ASN A 55 -23.82 20.17 20.27
CA ASN A 55 -25.07 19.42 20.43
C ASN A 55 -26.29 20.38 20.51
N GLY A 56 -27.31 20.10 19.68
CA GLY A 56 -28.57 20.83 19.56
C GLY A 56 -28.59 21.89 18.45
N THR A 57 -27.47 22.11 17.75
CA THR A 57 -27.35 23.15 16.71
C THR A 57 -27.78 22.66 15.32
N PRO A 58 -28.16 23.57 14.39
CA PRO A 58 -28.61 23.16 13.06
C PRO A 58 -27.51 22.48 12.25
N MET A 59 -27.91 21.48 11.47
CA MET A 59 -27.04 20.86 10.45
C MET A 59 -26.71 21.87 9.34
N GLN A 60 -25.51 21.75 8.79
CA GLN A 60 -25.01 22.64 7.74
C GLN A 60 -25.68 22.37 6.40
N ARG A 61 -26.21 23.41 5.77
CA ARG A 61 -26.62 23.37 4.37
C ARG A 61 -25.48 23.80 3.45
N ILE A 62 -25.18 22.96 2.46
CA ILE A 62 -24.24 23.27 1.36
C ILE A 62 -24.98 23.95 0.20
N MET A 63 -26.27 23.68 0.05
CA MET A 63 -27.19 24.25 -0.93
C MET A 63 -28.53 24.56 -0.25
N GLU A 64 -29.29 25.49 -0.81
CA GLU A 64 -30.62 25.89 -0.28
C GLU A 64 -31.60 24.70 -0.24
N PRO A 65 -32.54 24.68 0.72
CA PRO A 65 -33.50 23.58 0.86
C PRO A 65 -34.58 23.61 -0.23
N PHE A 66 -34.99 22.42 -0.69
CA PHE A 66 -36.02 22.22 -1.70
C PHE A 66 -37.40 21.95 -1.04
N TYR A 67 -37.84 22.87 -0.17
CA TYR A 67 -39.24 22.90 0.31
C TYR A 67 -40.17 23.49 -0.76
N ALA A 68 -41.41 23.01 -0.86
CA ALA A 68 -42.34 23.42 -1.93
C ALA A 68 -42.75 24.91 -1.85
N ASP A 69 -42.84 25.46 -0.63
CA ASP A 69 -43.05 26.88 -0.35
C ASP A 69 -41.73 27.67 -0.15
N GLY A 70 -40.59 26.99 -0.20
CA GLY A 70 -39.27 27.53 0.13
C GLY A 70 -39.03 27.77 1.62
N VAL A 71 -39.90 27.28 2.52
CA VAL A 71 -39.80 27.50 3.97
C VAL A 71 -39.89 26.21 4.76
N ASP A 72 -40.94 25.40 4.58
CA ASP A 72 -41.19 24.24 5.43
C ASP A 72 -41.99 23.09 4.79
N GLU A 73 -42.71 23.30 3.68
CA GLU A 73 -43.55 22.25 3.12
C GLU A 73 -42.77 21.21 2.28
N ILE A 74 -43.23 19.96 2.36
CA ILE A 74 -42.59 18.81 1.69
C ILE A 74 -42.52 19.05 0.17
N ARG A 75 -41.38 18.68 -0.44
CA ARG A 75 -41.12 18.84 -1.87
C ARG A 75 -42.21 18.24 -2.75
N VAL A 76 -42.60 18.96 -3.79
CA VAL A 76 -43.53 18.54 -4.86
C VAL A 76 -42.78 18.34 -6.18
N SER A 77 -43.46 17.74 -7.17
CA SER A 77 -43.07 17.67 -8.57
C SER A 77 -42.66 19.04 -9.13
N VAL A 78 -41.49 19.13 -9.76
CA VAL A 78 -41.02 20.37 -10.40
C VAL A 78 -41.71 20.66 -11.73
N GLU A 79 -42.37 19.66 -12.31
CA GLU A 79 -43.01 19.72 -13.63
C GLU A 79 -44.42 20.30 -13.57
N ASP A 80 -45.24 19.81 -12.64
CA ASP A 80 -46.66 20.17 -12.50
C ASP A 80 -47.11 20.55 -11.08
N GLY A 81 -46.22 20.46 -10.09
CA GLY A 81 -46.54 20.77 -8.69
C GLY A 81 -47.34 19.70 -7.95
N SER A 82 -47.54 18.51 -8.53
CA SER A 82 -48.21 17.39 -7.84
C SER A 82 -47.36 16.80 -6.70
N GLU A 83 -47.96 16.00 -5.83
CA GLU A 83 -47.20 15.24 -4.83
C GLU A 83 -46.18 14.30 -5.48
N LEU A 84 -45.05 14.08 -4.79
CA LEU A 84 -44.01 13.14 -5.20
C LEU A 84 -44.42 11.69 -4.91
N PRO A 85 -43.88 10.69 -5.65
CA PRO A 85 -44.24 9.28 -5.48
C PRO A 85 -44.10 8.80 -4.03
N ASN A 86 -45.06 7.99 -3.56
CA ASN A 86 -45.09 7.45 -2.21
C ASN A 86 -43.81 6.65 -1.89
N VAL A 87 -43.16 6.98 -0.78
CA VAL A 87 -41.87 6.38 -0.38
C VAL A 87 -41.93 4.86 -0.10
N ARG A 88 -43.10 4.30 0.26
CA ARG A 88 -43.26 2.84 0.36
C ARG A 88 -43.33 2.16 -1.01
N ILE A 89 -43.99 2.80 -1.99
CA ILE A 89 -43.97 2.32 -3.38
C ILE A 89 -42.53 2.38 -3.94
N LEU A 90 -41.78 3.43 -3.61
CA LEU A 90 -40.34 3.52 -3.95
C LEU A 90 -39.50 2.42 -3.28
N SER A 91 -39.78 2.10 -2.01
CA SER A 91 -39.12 1.01 -1.28
C SER A 91 -39.35 -0.34 -1.97
N ASN A 92 -40.62 -0.72 -2.17
CA ASN A 92 -41.02 -1.97 -2.84
C ASN A 92 -40.41 -2.07 -4.24
N ARG A 93 -40.53 -1.02 -5.06
CA ARG A 93 -40.11 -1.05 -6.48
C ARG A 93 -38.58 -1.08 -6.66
N PHE A 94 -37.81 -0.40 -5.81
CA PHE A 94 -36.37 -0.22 -6.04
C PHE A 94 -35.45 -1.02 -5.11
N PHE A 95 -35.89 -1.43 -3.92
CA PHE A 95 -35.00 -2.07 -2.93
C PHE A 95 -35.19 -3.60 -2.81
N GLU A 96 -36.12 -4.21 -3.54
CA GLU A 96 -36.40 -5.66 -3.54
C GLU A 96 -35.42 -6.50 -4.39
N LYS A 97 -34.68 -5.90 -5.33
CA LYS A 97 -33.93 -6.63 -6.36
C LYS A 97 -32.74 -7.42 -5.80
N GLN A 98 -32.90 -8.74 -5.74
CA GLN A 98 -32.16 -9.69 -4.90
C GLN A 98 -30.71 -10.03 -5.34
N HIS A 99 -30.00 -9.16 -6.07
CA HIS A 99 -28.67 -9.45 -6.63
C HIS A 99 -27.66 -8.32 -6.36
N ALA A 100 -27.03 -8.35 -5.17
CA ALA A 100 -25.86 -7.52 -4.85
C ALA A 100 -24.59 -8.39 -4.78
N PRO A 101 -23.55 -8.15 -5.61
CA PRO A 101 -22.33 -8.94 -5.55
C PRO A 101 -21.58 -8.71 -4.23
N SER A 102 -21.01 -9.79 -3.69
CA SER A 102 -20.08 -9.74 -2.56
C SER A 102 -18.78 -9.04 -2.95
N LEU A 103 -18.16 -8.32 -2.01
CA LEU A 103 -16.92 -7.59 -2.23
C LEU A 103 -15.75 -8.13 -1.40
N ARG A 104 -14.51 -7.88 -1.83
CA ARG A 104 -13.26 -8.26 -1.14
C ARG A 104 -12.97 -7.49 0.17
N VAL A 105 -13.99 -6.85 0.75
CA VAL A 105 -13.91 -6.11 2.02
C VAL A 105 -14.98 -6.60 2.98
N ASN A 106 -14.69 -6.56 4.27
CA ASN A 106 -15.43 -7.32 5.27
C ASN A 106 -16.50 -6.50 6.02
N MET A 107 -17.34 -7.21 6.76
CA MET A 107 -18.48 -6.66 7.49
C MET A 107 -18.08 -5.60 8.54
N LEU A 108 -16.84 -5.56 9.01
CA LEU A 108 -16.32 -4.47 9.83
C LEU A 108 -16.48 -3.10 9.16
N VAL A 109 -16.39 -3.01 7.81
CA VAL A 109 -16.63 -1.76 7.07
C VAL A 109 -18.05 -1.23 7.29
N ALA A 110 -19.07 -2.09 7.21
CA ALA A 110 -20.47 -1.68 7.42
C ALA A 110 -20.71 -1.23 8.86
N GLN A 111 -20.22 -2.00 9.85
CA GLN A 111 -20.44 -1.70 11.27
C GLN A 111 -19.63 -0.48 11.74
N TRP A 112 -18.42 -0.28 11.22
CA TRP A 112 -17.63 0.92 11.46
C TRP A 112 -18.29 2.15 10.83
N SER A 113 -18.83 2.03 9.62
CA SER A 113 -19.59 3.13 9.01
C SER A 113 -20.80 3.54 9.84
N HIS A 114 -21.52 2.60 10.45
CA HIS A 114 -22.57 2.90 11.42
C HIS A 114 -22.02 3.58 12.68
N PHE A 115 -20.97 3.01 13.28
CA PHE A 115 -20.33 3.54 14.51
C PHE A 115 -19.89 5.01 14.34
N ILE A 116 -19.23 5.32 13.22
CA ILE A 116 -18.77 6.68 12.87
C ILE A 116 -19.95 7.61 12.53
N TYR A 117 -20.99 7.10 11.86
CA TYR A 117 -22.21 7.88 11.61
C TYR A 117 -22.89 8.27 12.94
N THR A 118 -23.03 7.33 13.90
CA THR A 118 -23.63 7.61 15.21
C THR A 118 -22.77 8.50 16.13
N ASP A 119 -21.48 8.66 15.83
CA ASP A 119 -20.60 9.63 16.52
C ASP A 119 -20.90 11.08 16.10
N LEU A 120 -21.22 11.26 14.81
CA LEU A 120 -21.44 12.55 14.16
C LEU A 120 -22.92 12.97 14.12
N VAL A 121 -23.86 12.01 14.12
CA VAL A 121 -25.26 12.24 13.74
C VAL A 121 -26.24 11.62 14.75
N HIS A 122 -27.16 12.45 15.23
CA HIS A 122 -28.41 12.00 15.85
C HIS A 122 -29.55 12.94 15.41
N ILE A 123 -30.44 12.42 14.55
CA ILE A 123 -31.66 13.08 14.08
C ILE A 123 -32.79 12.69 15.03
N GLY A 124 -33.27 13.62 15.87
CA GLY A 124 -34.38 13.36 16.79
C GLY A 124 -35.74 13.72 16.20
N SER A 125 -36.73 12.84 16.32
CA SER A 125 -38.13 13.10 15.92
C SER A 125 -38.89 13.96 16.94
N LEU A 126 -39.92 14.68 16.49
CA LEU A 126 -40.82 15.42 17.38
C LEU A 126 -41.73 14.49 18.19
N GLN A 127 -41.87 14.79 19.48
CA GLN A 127 -42.57 13.99 20.48
C GLN A 127 -43.41 14.89 21.39
N LEU A 128 -44.50 14.33 21.93
CA LEU A 128 -45.27 14.95 23.00
C LEU A 128 -44.52 14.81 24.33
N ILE A 129 -44.57 15.84 25.16
CA ILE A 129 -44.00 15.82 26.52
C ILE A 129 -45.16 15.93 27.51
N SER A 130 -45.34 14.91 28.35
CA SER A 130 -46.34 14.90 29.42
C SER A 130 -45.74 14.28 30.67
N GLU A 131 -45.88 14.93 31.84
CA GLU A 131 -45.30 14.47 33.13
C GLU A 131 -43.80 14.14 33.05
N ALA A 132 -43.04 14.90 32.25
CA ALA A 132 -41.63 14.67 31.90
C ALA A 132 -41.32 13.32 31.20
N LYS A 133 -42.35 12.58 30.74
CA LYS A 133 -42.21 11.47 29.80
C LYS A 133 -42.34 11.97 28.37
N GLN A 134 -41.51 11.42 27.49
CA GLN A 134 -41.62 11.57 26.04
C GLN A 134 -42.58 10.52 25.47
N ILE A 135 -43.46 10.93 24.57
CA ILE A 135 -44.47 10.08 23.94
C ILE A 135 -44.43 10.36 22.42
N PRO A 136 -44.27 9.35 21.54
CA PRO A 136 -44.33 9.53 20.10
C PRO A 136 -45.65 10.17 19.63
N LEU A 137 -45.59 11.00 18.59
CA LEU A 137 -46.81 11.57 18.00
C LEU A 137 -47.69 10.47 17.37
N PRO A 138 -49.01 10.46 17.61
CA PRO A 138 -49.92 9.38 17.18
C PRO A 138 -50.30 9.49 15.68
N CYS A 139 -49.30 9.50 14.81
CA CYS A 139 -49.44 9.89 13.40
C CYS A 139 -50.25 8.93 12.50
N CYS A 140 -50.55 7.73 12.97
CA CYS A 140 -51.40 6.74 12.28
C CYS A 140 -52.65 6.32 13.09
N LEU A 141 -53.07 7.13 14.07
CA LEU A 141 -54.25 6.84 14.87
C LEU A 141 -55.54 7.20 14.10
N THR A 142 -56.38 6.21 13.85
CA THR A 142 -57.66 6.39 13.16
C THR A 142 -58.68 7.15 14.02
N GLY A 143 -59.57 7.91 13.36
CA GLY A 143 -60.62 8.70 14.04
C GLY A 143 -60.16 10.00 14.71
N VAL A 144 -58.86 10.28 14.77
CA VAL A 144 -58.29 11.53 15.31
C VAL A 144 -57.64 12.33 14.18
N LYS A 145 -57.81 13.65 14.16
CA LYS A 145 -57.11 14.51 13.21
C LYS A 145 -55.60 14.47 13.52
N PRO A 146 -54.71 14.08 12.57
CA PRO A 146 -53.28 14.01 12.83
C PRO A 146 -52.70 15.38 13.16
N HIS A 147 -51.65 15.39 13.98
CA HIS A 147 -50.90 16.59 14.33
C HIS A 147 -50.21 17.18 13.08
N PRO A 148 -50.05 18.51 12.92
CA PRO A 148 -49.42 19.10 11.72
C PRO A 148 -48.00 18.60 11.43
N GLU A 149 -47.27 18.20 12.48
CA GLU A 149 -45.92 17.60 12.38
C GLU A 149 -45.94 16.09 12.07
N CYS A 150 -47.10 15.51 11.75
CA CYS A 150 -47.20 14.16 11.21
C CYS A 150 -47.24 14.21 9.67
N LYS A 151 -46.30 13.52 9.02
CA LYS A 151 -46.26 13.35 7.56
C LYS A 151 -46.11 11.85 7.27
N SER A 152 -47.10 11.08 7.74
CA SER A 152 -47.14 9.61 7.75
C SER A 152 -46.95 8.99 6.37
N ILE A 153 -46.30 7.82 6.34
CA ILE A 153 -46.06 7.08 5.10
C ILE A 153 -47.29 6.20 4.85
N ILE A 154 -48.10 6.54 3.84
CA ILE A 154 -49.31 5.78 3.49
C ILE A 154 -48.91 4.40 2.96
N VAL A 155 -49.56 3.35 3.42
CA VAL A 155 -49.37 1.97 2.94
C VAL A 155 -50.34 1.73 1.78
N PRO A 156 -49.88 1.26 0.61
CA PRO A 156 -50.77 0.82 -0.49
C PRO A 156 -51.69 -0.33 -0.07
N GLU A 157 -52.92 -0.38 -0.60
CA GLU A 157 -53.86 -1.47 -0.28
C GLU A 157 -53.37 -2.84 -0.79
N ASP A 158 -52.54 -2.83 -1.83
CA ASP A 158 -51.87 -3.98 -2.46
C ASP A 158 -50.47 -4.28 -1.89
N ASP A 159 -50.04 -3.62 -0.80
CA ASP A 159 -48.73 -3.85 -0.20
C ASP A 159 -48.59 -5.28 0.35
N SER A 160 -47.62 -6.03 -0.16
CA SER A 160 -47.41 -7.44 0.14
C SER A 160 -47.01 -7.76 1.58
N HIS A 161 -46.63 -6.76 2.39
CA HIS A 161 -46.24 -6.94 3.79
C HIS A 161 -47.24 -6.31 4.78
N TYR A 162 -47.68 -5.08 4.50
CA TYR A 162 -48.51 -4.30 5.41
C TYR A 162 -49.99 -4.20 4.98
N GLY A 163 -50.31 -4.53 3.72
CA GLY A 163 -51.65 -4.44 3.15
C GLY A 163 -52.66 -5.27 3.96
N GLY A 164 -53.84 -4.69 4.18
CA GLY A 164 -54.88 -5.28 5.04
C GLY A 164 -54.61 -5.25 6.55
N PHE A 165 -53.38 -4.94 7.01
CA PHE A 165 -53.02 -4.85 8.43
C PHE A 165 -52.78 -3.41 8.91
N LEU A 166 -52.17 -2.56 8.09
CA LEU A 166 -51.93 -1.14 8.38
C LEU A 166 -52.23 -0.28 7.15
N SER A 167 -52.81 0.91 7.37
CA SER A 167 -53.03 1.91 6.31
C SER A 167 -51.94 2.99 6.25
N CYS A 168 -51.11 3.12 7.29
CA CYS A 168 -49.87 3.91 7.25
C CYS A 168 -48.82 3.46 8.27
N LEU A 169 -47.56 3.78 7.98
CA LEU A 169 -46.45 3.74 8.92
C LEU A 169 -46.28 5.14 9.55
N PRO A 170 -46.17 5.25 10.89
CA PRO A 170 -46.15 6.56 11.55
C PRO A 170 -44.81 7.27 11.33
N TYR A 171 -44.87 8.45 10.72
CA TYR A 171 -43.72 9.35 10.57
C TYR A 171 -44.07 10.74 11.14
N SER A 172 -43.30 11.14 12.16
CA SER A 172 -43.30 12.49 12.72
C SER A 172 -42.05 13.24 12.28
N ARG A 173 -42.23 14.51 11.88
CA ARG A 173 -41.16 15.38 11.39
C ARG A 173 -40.04 15.56 12.41
N THR A 174 -38.87 15.85 11.88
CA THR A 174 -37.62 15.97 12.63
C THR A 174 -37.53 17.28 13.41
N THR A 175 -36.80 17.24 14.53
CA THR A 175 -36.72 18.35 15.49
C THR A 175 -36.07 19.58 14.86
N PRO A 176 -36.78 20.72 14.80
CA PRO A 176 -36.22 21.94 14.23
C PRO A 176 -35.16 22.56 15.15
N ALA A 177 -34.15 23.19 14.56
CA ALA A 177 -33.16 23.99 15.26
C ALA A 177 -33.29 25.48 14.90
N PRO A 178 -32.99 26.41 15.84
CA PRO A 178 -32.94 27.82 15.54
C PRO A 178 -31.79 28.12 14.56
N ARG A 179 -32.08 28.86 13.49
CA ARG A 179 -31.07 29.38 12.56
C ARG A 179 -30.00 30.22 13.30
N PRO A 180 -28.74 30.25 12.81
CA PRO A 180 -27.71 31.11 13.38
C PRO A 180 -28.17 32.57 13.52
N LYS A 181 -27.84 33.19 14.66
CA LYS A 181 -28.28 34.55 15.05
C LYS A 181 -29.81 34.72 15.13
N CYS A 182 -30.58 33.64 15.26
CA CYS A 182 -32.06 33.65 15.31
C CYS A 182 -32.71 34.29 14.06
N GLY A 183 -32.07 34.16 12.91
CA GLY A 183 -32.58 34.68 11.64
C GLY A 183 -33.80 33.90 11.13
N LEU A 184 -34.76 34.60 10.55
CA LEU A 184 -35.94 33.99 9.92
C LEU A 184 -35.57 33.32 8.57
N GLY A 185 -36.36 32.34 8.15
CA GLY A 185 -36.17 31.61 6.89
C GLY A 185 -36.63 30.15 7.01
N ALA A 186 -36.14 29.32 6.09
CA ALA A 186 -36.53 27.90 6.00
C ALA A 186 -36.10 27.04 7.21
N ARG A 187 -36.85 25.96 7.47
CA ARG A 187 -36.62 25.05 8.60
C ARG A 187 -35.25 24.38 8.52
N GLU A 188 -34.52 24.45 9.63
CA GLU A 188 -33.26 23.72 9.84
C GLU A 188 -33.49 22.58 10.81
N GLN A 189 -32.83 21.44 10.60
CA GLN A 189 -32.91 20.27 11.46
C GLN A 189 -31.79 20.27 12.51
N SER A 190 -32.13 19.91 13.75
CA SER A 190 -31.18 19.84 14.87
C SER A 190 -30.35 18.55 14.83
N ASN A 191 -29.05 18.66 15.04
CA ASN A 191 -28.20 17.51 15.36
C ASN A 191 -28.11 17.36 16.90
N GLN A 192 -28.61 16.25 17.43
CA GLN A 192 -28.53 15.91 18.86
C GLN A 192 -27.21 15.21 19.23
N ALA A 193 -26.31 15.00 18.25
CA ALA A 193 -24.92 14.63 18.45
C ALA A 193 -23.99 15.85 18.26
N THR A 194 -22.71 15.69 18.59
CA THR A 194 -21.66 16.63 18.21
C THR A 194 -21.24 16.39 16.77
N SER A 195 -20.94 17.45 16.01
CA SER A 195 -20.46 17.33 14.62
C SER A 195 -18.96 17.03 14.50
N PHE A 196 -18.36 16.50 15.57
CA PHE A 196 -16.94 16.22 15.67
C PHE A 196 -16.73 14.73 15.80
N LEU A 197 -15.70 14.20 15.16
CA LEU A 197 -15.25 12.83 15.38
C LEU A 197 -14.51 12.77 16.72
N ASP A 198 -15.28 12.76 17.81
CA ASP A 198 -14.82 12.91 19.20
C ASP A 198 -15.22 11.75 20.12
N ALA A 199 -15.64 10.64 19.50
CA ALA A 199 -16.03 9.40 20.14
C ALA A 199 -17.21 9.56 21.12
N SER A 200 -18.08 10.55 20.92
CA SER A 200 -19.37 10.70 21.59
C SER A 200 -20.26 9.45 21.59
N VAL A 201 -20.09 8.49 20.67
CA VAL A 201 -20.71 7.16 20.75
C VAL A 201 -20.28 6.36 22.00
N ILE A 202 -19.10 6.64 22.54
CA ILE A 202 -18.53 6.12 23.80
C ILE A 202 -18.64 7.15 24.94
N TYR A 203 -18.25 8.41 24.69
CA TYR A 203 -18.15 9.45 25.73
C TYR A 203 -19.49 10.13 26.05
N GLY A 204 -20.45 10.13 25.11
CA GLY A 204 -21.76 10.75 25.20
C GLY A 204 -21.76 12.28 25.05
N SER A 205 -22.61 12.81 24.18
CA SER A 205 -22.67 14.24 23.80
C SER A 205 -23.29 15.18 24.86
N THR A 206 -23.44 14.74 26.12
CA THR A 206 -23.94 15.55 27.25
C THR A 206 -23.20 15.26 28.55
N LYS A 207 -23.02 16.28 29.40
CA LYS A 207 -22.28 16.15 30.68
C LYS A 207 -22.92 15.15 31.64
N GLN A 208 -24.24 14.98 31.56
CA GLN A 208 -25.02 14.02 32.33
C GLN A 208 -24.72 12.58 31.87
N ARG A 209 -24.78 12.30 30.55
CA ARG A 209 -24.47 10.99 29.98
C ARG A 209 -23.01 10.60 30.23
N ALA A 210 -22.07 11.51 29.95
CA ALA A 210 -20.64 11.30 30.17
C ALA A 210 -20.26 11.00 31.63
N ARG A 211 -20.99 11.57 32.60
CA ARG A 211 -20.82 11.26 34.03
C ARG A 211 -21.42 9.91 34.42
N ALA A 212 -22.56 9.53 33.85
CA ALA A 212 -23.27 8.29 34.19
C ALA A 212 -22.52 7.00 33.79
N LEU A 213 -21.54 7.11 32.88
CA LEU A 213 -20.74 5.99 32.36
C LEU A 213 -19.42 5.76 33.13
N ARG A 214 -18.98 6.72 33.95
CA ARG A 214 -17.68 6.71 34.64
C ARG A 214 -17.74 6.01 36.00
N THR A 215 -16.64 5.35 36.36
CA THR A 215 -16.40 4.81 37.70
C THR A 215 -15.96 5.86 38.72
N PHE A 216 -15.42 6.99 38.24
CA PHE A 216 -14.67 7.99 39.03
C PHE A 216 -13.49 7.39 39.83
N ARG A 217 -12.87 6.33 39.29
CA ARG A 217 -11.62 5.73 39.79
C ARG A 217 -10.64 5.55 38.64
N ASN A 218 -9.42 6.06 38.81
CA ASN A 218 -8.30 5.92 37.85
C ASN A 218 -8.63 6.33 36.39
N GLY A 219 -9.64 7.18 36.19
CA GLY A 219 -10.13 7.61 34.88
C GLY A 219 -11.11 6.64 34.18
N GLN A 220 -11.44 5.49 34.79
CA GLN A 220 -12.04 4.35 34.09
C GLN A 220 -13.57 4.41 33.88
N TYR A 221 -14.03 3.71 32.85
CA TYR A 221 -15.42 3.42 32.50
C TYR A 221 -15.97 2.14 33.15
N LEU A 222 -17.29 2.10 33.33
CA LEU A 222 -18.03 0.90 33.73
C LEU A 222 -17.99 -0.16 32.62
N ILE A 223 -17.64 -1.41 32.98
CA ILE A 223 -17.49 -2.53 32.02
C ILE A 223 -18.76 -3.41 31.95
N SER A 224 -19.63 -3.38 32.97
CA SER A 224 -20.77 -4.29 33.13
C SER A 224 -22.14 -3.59 32.98
N SER A 225 -23.10 -4.35 32.45
CA SER A 225 -24.47 -3.95 32.14
C SER A 225 -25.26 -3.35 33.32
N VAL A 226 -25.86 -2.18 33.10
CA VAL A 226 -27.03 -1.71 33.87
C VAL A 226 -28.23 -1.70 32.91
N LEU A 227 -29.02 -2.76 33.00
CA LEU A 227 -30.16 -3.00 32.11
C LEU A 227 -31.27 -1.97 32.36
N LYS A 228 -31.41 -0.99 31.47
CA LYS A 228 -32.57 -0.08 31.47
C LYS A 228 -33.65 -0.56 30.51
N THR A 229 -34.89 -0.47 30.97
CA THR A 229 -36.09 -0.58 30.14
C THR A 229 -36.22 0.65 29.23
N GLY A 230 -35.76 0.52 27.98
CA GLY A 230 -35.96 1.50 26.91
C GLY A 230 -36.87 0.94 25.81
N THR A 231 -37.44 1.83 25.00
CA THR A 231 -38.32 1.47 23.87
C THR A 231 -37.56 1.06 22.60
N GLU A 232 -36.25 1.33 22.55
CA GLU A 232 -35.38 1.09 21.37
C GLU A 232 -34.52 -0.19 21.51
N CYS A 233 -34.74 -1.00 22.55
CA CYS A 233 -33.95 -2.20 22.83
C CYS A 233 -34.38 -3.38 21.93
N ALA A 234 -33.74 -3.55 20.78
CA ALA A 234 -34.09 -4.55 19.76
C ALA A 234 -33.65 -6.00 20.10
N THR A 235 -33.97 -6.52 21.29
CA THR A 235 -33.72 -7.94 21.65
C THR A 235 -34.87 -8.57 22.43
N GLY A 236 -35.02 -9.89 22.29
CA GLY A 236 -36.17 -10.65 22.81
C GLY A 236 -36.13 -10.93 24.31
N ASN A 237 -37.32 -10.97 24.93
CA ASN A 237 -37.61 -11.37 26.33
C ASN A 237 -36.94 -10.59 27.47
N ALA A 238 -35.97 -9.72 27.23
CA ALA A 238 -35.47 -8.76 28.22
C ALA A 238 -35.49 -7.34 27.64
N ASN A 239 -36.31 -6.46 28.23
CA ASN A 239 -36.37 -5.04 27.87
C ASN A 239 -35.13 -4.33 28.44
N SER A 240 -33.96 -4.56 27.85
CA SER A 240 -32.69 -4.38 28.56
C SER A 240 -31.55 -3.86 27.68
N CYS A 241 -31.51 -2.55 27.49
CA CYS A 241 -30.44 -1.88 26.72
C CYS A 241 -29.11 -1.81 27.49
N PHE A 242 -28.00 -1.75 26.74
CA PHE A 242 -26.69 -1.31 27.22
C PHE A 242 -26.67 0.21 27.43
N VAL A 243 -25.99 0.66 28.49
CA VAL A 243 -25.72 2.08 28.73
C VAL A 243 -24.43 2.47 27.98
N SER A 244 -24.58 3.32 26.99
CA SER A 244 -23.55 3.75 26.03
C SER A 244 -23.41 5.27 25.95
N GLY A 245 -22.50 5.82 25.14
CA GLY A 245 -22.48 7.25 24.84
C GLY A 245 -23.70 7.72 24.04
N SER A 246 -24.13 6.92 23.06
CA SER A 246 -25.37 7.11 22.26
C SER A 246 -26.26 5.87 22.30
N ASP A 247 -27.57 6.02 22.51
CA ASP A 247 -28.51 4.90 22.61
C ASP A 247 -28.61 4.07 21.33
N HIS A 248 -28.29 4.67 20.16
CA HIS A 248 -28.17 4.01 18.85
C HIS A 248 -27.25 2.77 18.85
N VAL A 249 -26.29 2.69 19.78
CA VAL A 249 -25.43 1.50 19.97
C VAL A 249 -26.26 0.21 20.15
N ASN A 250 -27.49 0.32 20.66
CA ASN A 250 -28.42 -0.81 20.86
C ASN A 250 -29.19 -1.24 19.60
N PHE A 251 -29.06 -0.53 18.47
CA PHE A 251 -29.79 -0.86 17.23
C PHE A 251 -29.29 -2.16 16.59
N LEU A 252 -27.97 -2.43 16.66
CA LEU A 252 -27.33 -3.58 16.03
C LEU A 252 -26.28 -4.21 16.97
N PRO A 253 -26.35 -5.52 17.29
CA PRO A 253 -25.40 -6.15 18.21
C PRO A 253 -23.91 -5.99 17.88
N PRO A 254 -23.46 -5.98 16.61
CA PRO A 254 -22.06 -5.68 16.28
C PRO A 254 -21.59 -4.29 16.73
N VAL A 255 -22.49 -3.31 16.78
CA VAL A 255 -22.19 -1.94 17.24
C VAL A 255 -21.99 -1.92 18.76
N VAL A 256 -22.76 -2.73 19.51
CA VAL A 256 -22.50 -3.01 20.93
C VAL A 256 -21.11 -3.61 21.14
N ALA A 257 -20.70 -4.56 20.28
CA ALA A 257 -19.38 -5.19 20.35
C ALA A 257 -18.24 -4.18 20.08
N LEU A 258 -18.38 -3.30 19.09
CA LEU A 258 -17.43 -2.20 18.83
C LEU A 258 -17.36 -1.21 20.00
N HIS A 259 -18.49 -0.84 20.58
CA HIS A 259 -18.57 0.03 21.75
C HIS A 259 -17.85 -0.60 22.97
N ALA A 260 -18.08 -1.88 23.25
CA ALA A 260 -17.41 -2.61 24.33
C ALA A 260 -15.89 -2.75 24.10
N LEU A 261 -15.46 -3.00 22.86
CA LEU A 261 -14.06 -3.02 22.45
C LEU A 261 -13.36 -1.67 22.73
N TRP A 262 -13.99 -0.55 22.42
CA TRP A 262 -13.43 0.78 22.70
C TRP A 262 -13.43 1.16 24.19
N ILE A 263 -14.41 0.70 24.99
CA ILE A 263 -14.37 0.84 26.46
C ILE A 263 -13.21 0.05 27.06
N ARG A 264 -12.93 -1.17 26.58
CA ARG A 264 -11.76 -1.96 27.01
C ARG A 264 -10.45 -1.26 26.66
N GLN A 265 -10.30 -0.74 25.44
CA GLN A 265 -9.13 0.03 25.03
C GLN A 265 -8.94 1.31 25.87
N HIS A 266 -10.02 2.05 26.18
CA HIS A 266 -9.95 3.19 27.11
C HIS A 266 -9.44 2.75 28.48
N ASN A 267 -10.05 1.73 29.09
CA ASN A 267 -9.68 1.29 30.43
C ASN A 267 -8.25 0.74 30.52
N ARG A 268 -7.75 0.10 29.45
CA ARG A 268 -6.35 -0.31 29.28
C ARG A 268 -5.40 0.91 29.32
N ILE A 269 -5.66 1.94 28.51
CA ILE A 269 -4.83 3.15 28.49
C ILE A 269 -4.92 3.90 29.82
N ALA A 270 -6.11 4.07 30.40
CA ALA A 270 -6.32 4.72 31.69
C ALA A 270 -5.55 4.02 32.83
N ALA A 271 -5.58 2.67 32.87
CA ALA A 271 -4.82 1.88 33.82
C ALA A 271 -3.31 2.14 33.69
N THR A 272 -2.74 2.04 32.48
CA THR A 272 -1.31 2.28 32.24
C THR A 272 -0.89 3.72 32.52
N LEU A 273 -1.72 4.72 32.19
CA LEU A 273 -1.46 6.10 32.56
C LEU A 273 -1.53 6.32 34.09
N SER A 274 -2.39 5.58 34.80
CA SER A 274 -2.49 5.68 36.27
C SER A 274 -1.28 5.12 37.00
N THR A 275 -0.59 4.11 36.43
CA THR A 275 0.67 3.58 36.98
C THR A 275 1.87 4.45 36.60
N LEU A 276 1.98 4.90 35.34
CA LEU A 276 3.02 5.83 34.89
C LEU A 276 2.95 7.18 35.60
N ASN A 277 1.74 7.69 35.84
CA ASN A 277 1.49 9.02 36.38
C ASN A 277 0.62 8.96 37.65
N ALA A 278 1.09 8.24 38.68
CA ALA A 278 0.46 8.11 40.01
C ALA A 278 0.37 9.43 40.84
N HIS A 279 0.40 10.57 40.16
CA HIS A 279 0.17 11.92 40.68
C HIS A 279 -0.97 12.65 39.96
N TRP A 280 -1.51 12.09 38.88
CA TRP A 280 -2.67 12.63 38.17
C TRP A 280 -3.97 12.34 38.94
N SER A 281 -4.94 13.24 38.80
CA SER A 281 -6.31 13.02 39.29
C SER A 281 -7.12 12.14 38.33
N ASP A 282 -8.21 11.56 38.82
CA ASP A 282 -9.20 10.82 38.00
C ASP A 282 -9.62 11.61 36.74
N GLU A 283 -9.87 12.91 36.89
CA GLU A 283 -10.24 13.78 35.76
C GLU A 283 -9.10 13.97 34.76
N LYS A 284 -7.84 14.09 35.19
CA LYS A 284 -6.70 14.21 34.26
C LYS A 284 -6.46 12.88 33.53
N LEU A 285 -6.54 11.75 34.25
CA LEU A 285 -6.47 10.41 33.65
C LEU A 285 -7.57 10.19 32.61
N TYR A 286 -8.83 10.48 32.97
CA TYR A 286 -9.98 10.40 32.08
C TYR A 286 -9.81 11.26 30.82
N GLN A 287 -9.44 12.54 30.96
CA GLN A 287 -9.36 13.47 29.84
C GLN A 287 -8.16 13.18 28.90
N GLU A 288 -6.99 12.80 29.43
CA GLU A 288 -5.85 12.42 28.58
C GLU A 288 -6.10 11.08 27.89
N THR A 289 -6.72 10.11 28.56
CA THR A 289 -7.17 8.85 27.92
C THR A 289 -8.19 9.12 26.82
N ARG A 290 -9.16 10.01 27.08
CA ARG A 290 -10.13 10.46 26.07
C ARG A 290 -9.43 11.08 24.85
N ARG A 291 -8.43 11.95 25.04
CA ARG A 291 -7.64 12.52 23.93
C ARG A 291 -6.96 11.44 23.09
N ILE A 292 -6.30 10.47 23.72
CA ILE A 292 -5.59 9.39 23.02
C ILE A 292 -6.57 8.52 22.23
N VAL A 293 -7.66 8.05 22.85
CA VAL A 293 -8.67 7.21 22.19
C VAL A 293 -9.35 7.93 21.02
N ILE A 294 -9.63 9.23 21.15
CA ILE A 294 -10.13 10.05 20.03
C ILE A 294 -9.11 10.09 18.90
N ALA A 295 -7.83 10.32 19.21
CA ALA A 295 -6.78 10.35 18.19
C ALA A 295 -6.62 8.99 17.47
N GLN A 296 -6.73 7.88 18.20
CA GLN A 296 -6.73 6.53 17.62
C GLN A 296 -7.92 6.31 16.66
N LEU A 297 -9.13 6.68 17.09
CA LEU A 297 -10.34 6.54 16.26
C LEU A 297 -10.32 7.48 15.04
N GLN A 298 -9.82 8.72 15.19
CA GLN A 298 -9.58 9.64 14.07
C GLN A 298 -8.57 9.05 13.06
N HIS A 299 -7.45 8.51 13.55
CA HIS A 299 -6.40 7.92 12.70
C HIS A 299 -6.90 6.71 11.89
N ILE A 300 -7.53 5.73 12.55
CA ILE A 300 -8.12 4.53 11.91
C ILE A 300 -9.14 4.96 10.85
N THR A 301 -10.08 5.84 11.21
CA THR A 301 -11.15 6.26 10.30
C THR A 301 -10.60 6.90 9.03
N TYR A 302 -9.62 7.79 9.16
CA TYR A 302 -9.11 8.54 8.02
C TYR A 302 -8.05 7.80 7.20
N ASN A 303 -7.36 6.78 7.73
CA ASN A 303 -6.27 6.12 7.00
C ASN A 303 -6.55 4.65 6.62
N GLU A 304 -7.43 3.93 7.33
CA GLU A 304 -7.86 2.58 6.96
C GLU A 304 -9.24 2.59 6.27
N PHE A 305 -10.23 3.25 6.87
CA PHE A 305 -11.64 3.13 6.45
C PHE A 305 -12.06 4.04 5.28
N LEU A 306 -11.83 5.36 5.37
CA LEU A 306 -12.23 6.30 4.30
C LEU A 306 -11.63 5.99 2.91
N PRO A 307 -10.37 5.52 2.77
CA PRO A 307 -9.81 5.12 1.47
C PRO A 307 -10.64 4.08 0.72
N ILE A 308 -11.29 3.15 1.44
CA ILE A 308 -12.16 2.10 0.88
C ILE A 308 -13.50 2.71 0.44
N LEU A 309 -14.08 3.59 1.27
CA LEU A 309 -15.45 4.07 1.08
C LEU A 309 -15.58 5.09 -0.08
N VAL A 310 -14.72 6.10 -0.13
CA VAL A 310 -14.79 7.20 -1.13
C VAL A 310 -13.74 7.08 -2.25
N GLY A 311 -12.86 6.08 -2.15
CA GLY A 311 -11.74 5.84 -3.05
C GLY A 311 -10.54 6.75 -2.80
N LYS A 312 -9.34 6.18 -3.01
CA LYS A 312 -8.05 6.86 -2.77
C LYS A 312 -7.88 8.16 -3.57
N GLU A 313 -8.58 8.33 -4.70
CA GLU A 313 -8.58 9.57 -5.48
C GLU A 313 -9.33 10.72 -4.78
N ASN A 314 -10.54 10.51 -4.25
CA ASN A 314 -11.22 11.54 -3.48
C ASN A 314 -10.54 11.78 -2.12
N TRP A 315 -10.10 10.71 -1.47
CA TRP A 315 -9.32 10.76 -0.24
C TRP A 315 -8.07 11.67 -0.37
N ALA A 316 -7.40 11.62 -1.53
CA ALA A 316 -6.34 12.57 -1.90
C ALA A 316 -6.88 13.97 -2.24
N LYS A 317 -7.82 14.09 -3.19
CA LYS A 317 -8.40 15.34 -3.71
C LYS A 317 -8.94 16.26 -2.61
N PHE A 318 -9.56 15.69 -1.59
CA PHE A 318 -10.14 16.44 -0.46
C PHE A 318 -9.16 16.62 0.72
N GLY A 319 -7.92 16.11 0.64
CA GLY A 319 -6.89 16.30 1.68
C GLY A 319 -7.15 15.55 2.99
N LEU A 320 -7.93 14.47 2.93
CA LEU A 320 -8.38 13.72 4.12
C LEU A 320 -7.21 13.03 4.83
N GLN A 321 -6.23 12.58 4.05
CA GLN A 321 -5.06 11.80 4.49
C GLN A 321 -4.28 12.44 5.65
N SER A 322 -3.79 11.62 6.58
CA SER A 322 -2.88 12.05 7.64
C SER A 322 -1.47 12.29 7.10
N HIS A 323 -0.65 13.06 7.81
CA HIS A 323 0.77 13.21 7.51
C HIS A 323 1.56 12.01 8.06
N SER A 324 2.67 11.63 7.40
CA SER A 324 3.59 10.58 7.85
C SER A 324 4.47 11.02 9.02
N SER A 325 4.80 12.31 9.10
CA SER A 325 5.60 12.93 10.16
C SER A 325 5.13 14.37 10.45
N GLY A 326 5.61 14.96 11.55
CA GLY A 326 5.33 16.34 11.95
C GLY A 326 3.85 16.66 12.22
N TYR A 327 3.51 17.94 12.14
CA TYR A 327 2.17 18.47 12.43
C TYR A 327 1.39 18.88 11.18
N SER A 328 0.05 18.80 11.24
CA SER A 328 -0.81 19.35 10.20
C SER A 328 -1.06 20.85 10.40
N ARG A 329 -1.10 21.60 9.29
CA ARG A 329 -1.40 23.04 9.24
C ARG A 329 -2.74 23.33 8.52
N GLN A 330 -3.64 22.35 8.48
CA GLN A 330 -4.90 22.42 7.71
C GLN A 330 -6.09 22.99 8.50
N TYR A 331 -5.97 23.20 9.81
CA TYR A 331 -7.03 23.76 10.65
C TYR A 331 -7.36 25.21 10.25
N SER A 332 -8.65 25.56 10.19
CA SER A 332 -9.11 26.94 9.95
C SER A 332 -10.34 27.29 10.76
N LEU A 333 -10.31 28.47 11.39
CA LEU A 333 -11.45 29.08 12.09
C LEU A 333 -12.57 29.54 11.14
N GLU A 334 -12.31 29.62 9.84
CA GLU A 334 -13.28 30.01 8.81
C GLU A 334 -14.09 28.79 8.30
N VAL A 335 -13.64 27.56 8.59
CA VAL A 335 -14.37 26.33 8.27
C VAL A 335 -15.41 26.06 9.36
N ASP A 336 -16.68 26.00 8.96
CA ASP A 336 -17.75 25.45 9.78
C ASP A 336 -17.74 23.91 9.73
N PRO A 337 -17.48 23.22 10.87
CA PRO A 337 -17.45 21.77 10.99
C PRO A 337 -18.83 21.13 11.17
N SER A 338 -19.91 21.91 11.32
CA SER A 338 -21.26 21.39 11.55
C SER A 338 -21.65 20.38 10.47
N VAL A 339 -22.22 19.23 10.84
CA VAL A 339 -22.50 18.13 9.90
C VAL A 339 -23.39 18.59 8.75
N VAL A 340 -22.98 18.24 7.53
CA VAL A 340 -23.73 18.47 6.29
C VAL A 340 -25.06 17.72 6.35
N ASN A 341 -26.16 18.47 6.22
CA ASN A 341 -27.52 17.94 6.36
C ASN A 341 -27.79 16.76 5.41
N THR A 342 -27.24 16.80 4.20
CA THR A 342 -27.33 15.72 3.21
C THR A 342 -26.52 14.47 3.58
N PHE A 343 -25.41 14.60 4.30
CA PHE A 343 -24.69 13.44 4.83
C PHE A 343 -25.52 12.77 5.93
N ALA A 344 -26.08 13.56 6.86
CA ALA A 344 -26.93 13.04 7.93
C ALA A 344 -28.20 12.36 7.37
N ALA A 345 -29.05 13.09 6.66
CA ALA A 345 -30.34 12.58 6.21
C ALA A 345 -30.24 11.42 5.21
N VAL A 346 -29.23 11.42 4.33
CA VAL A 346 -29.19 10.55 3.13
C VAL A 346 -27.87 9.80 3.00
N ALA A 347 -26.77 10.47 2.65
CA ALA A 347 -25.59 9.79 2.10
C ALA A 347 -24.79 8.98 3.15
N GLY A 348 -24.88 9.31 4.44
CA GLY A 348 -24.25 8.55 5.52
C GLY A 348 -24.96 7.23 5.85
N GLN A 349 -26.23 7.07 5.45
CA GLN A 349 -27.06 5.91 5.79
C GLN A 349 -26.90 4.70 4.85
N VAL A 350 -25.98 4.79 3.86
CA VAL A 350 -25.66 3.69 2.92
C VAL A 350 -25.16 2.41 3.58
N HIS A 351 -24.70 2.47 4.82
CA HIS A 351 -24.15 1.33 5.56
C HIS A 351 -25.17 0.23 5.85
N PHE A 352 -26.47 0.55 5.98
CA PHE A 352 -27.52 -0.46 6.18
C PHE A 352 -27.62 -1.45 5.00
N LEU A 353 -27.36 -0.98 3.77
CA LEU A 353 -27.43 -1.77 2.54
C LEU A 353 -26.30 -2.82 2.42
N ALA A 354 -25.19 -2.59 3.13
CA ALA A 354 -24.01 -3.46 3.15
C ALA A 354 -24.15 -4.67 4.09
N ASN A 355 -25.22 -4.73 4.91
CA ASN A 355 -25.42 -5.77 5.92
C ASN A 355 -25.96 -7.08 5.31
N THR A 356 -25.58 -8.21 5.91
CA THR A 356 -26.07 -9.56 5.62
C THR A 356 -27.16 -9.98 6.62
N ASN A 357 -27.90 -11.05 6.33
CA ASN A 357 -29.05 -11.50 7.12
C ASN A 357 -28.67 -12.30 8.41
N GLN A 358 -27.40 -12.33 8.83
CA GLN A 358 -26.92 -13.23 9.88
C GLN A 358 -26.53 -12.50 11.17
N PRO A 359 -27.33 -12.60 12.26
CA PRO A 359 -27.06 -11.93 13.53
C PRO A 359 -26.06 -12.72 14.40
N HIS A 360 -24.84 -12.97 13.91
CA HIS A 360 -23.79 -13.64 14.68
C HIS A 360 -22.92 -12.65 15.49
N PHE A 361 -22.74 -12.93 16.78
CA PHE A 361 -22.35 -11.95 17.81
C PHE A 361 -20.82 -11.80 18.04
N PHE A 362 -19.97 -11.97 17.02
CA PHE A 362 -18.51 -12.07 17.21
C PHE A 362 -17.69 -11.11 16.35
N ILE A 363 -16.61 -10.53 16.90
CA ILE A 363 -15.65 -9.73 16.14
C ILE A 363 -15.01 -10.54 14.99
N LEU A 364 -14.85 -11.86 15.17
CA LEU A 364 -14.36 -12.75 14.11
C LEU A 364 -15.30 -12.80 12.88
N TYR A 365 -16.63 -12.75 13.09
CA TYR A 365 -17.61 -12.65 12.00
C TYR A 365 -17.36 -11.36 11.20
N LEU A 366 -17.12 -10.24 11.89
CA LEU A 366 -16.83 -8.95 11.24
C LEU A 366 -15.54 -8.95 10.39
N LEU A 367 -14.59 -9.82 10.71
CA LEU A 367 -13.28 -9.89 10.05
C LEU A 367 -13.27 -10.82 8.82
N LEU A 368 -14.14 -11.83 8.77
CA LEU A 368 -14.12 -12.90 7.77
C LEU A 368 -15.25 -12.81 6.72
N GLU A 369 -16.35 -12.12 7.02
CA GLU A 369 -17.56 -12.12 6.18
C GLU A 369 -17.58 -10.91 5.23
N SER A 370 -17.88 -11.15 3.96
CA SER A 370 -17.98 -10.10 2.94
C SER A 370 -19.22 -9.23 3.12
N ILE A 371 -19.12 -7.95 2.73
CA ILE A 371 -20.32 -7.11 2.55
C ILE A 371 -20.94 -7.32 1.17
N HIS A 372 -22.25 -7.11 1.09
CA HIS A 372 -22.92 -6.78 -0.16
C HIS A 372 -22.44 -5.42 -0.67
N ARG A 373 -22.30 -5.25 -1.99
CA ARG A 373 -22.08 -3.90 -2.58
C ARG A 373 -23.28 -2.98 -2.24
N PRO A 374 -23.06 -1.75 -1.74
CA PRO A 374 -24.15 -0.78 -1.51
C PRO A 374 -24.77 -0.33 -2.85
N VAL A 375 -25.89 -0.96 -3.23
CA VAL A 375 -26.70 -0.68 -4.42
C VAL A 375 -28.15 -0.41 -4.00
N MET A 376 -29.06 -0.27 -4.97
CA MET A 376 -30.51 -0.30 -4.72
C MET A 376 -30.97 -1.72 -4.37
N TYR A 377 -30.62 -2.18 -3.16
CA TYR A 377 -31.08 -3.41 -2.54
C TYR A 377 -31.02 -3.25 -1.01
N MET A 378 -32.12 -3.55 -0.32
CA MET A 378 -32.16 -3.62 1.14
C MET A 378 -32.84 -4.92 1.56
N ASN A 379 -32.20 -5.68 2.44
CA ASN A 379 -32.77 -6.94 2.91
C ASN A 379 -34.03 -6.73 3.76
N ASP A 380 -34.90 -7.75 3.79
CA ASP A 380 -36.21 -7.75 4.46
C ASP A 380 -36.14 -7.37 5.96
N GLU A 381 -34.99 -7.60 6.62
CA GLU A 381 -34.83 -7.31 8.04
C GLU A 381 -34.78 -5.80 8.31
N PHE A 382 -34.13 -5.04 7.42
CA PHE A 382 -34.16 -3.57 7.45
C PHE A 382 -35.35 -2.99 6.67
N ARG A 383 -35.81 -3.65 5.60
CA ARG A 383 -36.88 -3.15 4.71
C ARG A 383 -38.30 -3.33 5.27
N ASP A 384 -38.56 -4.36 6.06
CA ASP A 384 -39.92 -4.65 6.57
C ASP A 384 -39.99 -4.99 8.07
N LYS A 385 -38.88 -5.37 8.71
CA LYS A 385 -38.86 -5.89 10.09
C LYS A 385 -38.08 -5.02 11.07
N PHE A 386 -37.66 -3.81 10.67
CA PHE A 386 -36.84 -2.96 11.52
C PHE A 386 -37.58 -2.61 12.83
N PHE A 387 -36.92 -2.81 13.98
CA PHE A 387 -37.51 -2.73 15.32
C PHE A 387 -38.75 -3.62 15.60
N LYS A 388 -38.96 -4.74 14.88
CA LYS A 388 -40.07 -5.67 15.10
C LYS A 388 -40.04 -6.32 16.48
N GLY A 389 -40.89 -5.82 17.39
CA GLY A 389 -41.10 -6.37 18.73
C GLY A 389 -42.16 -7.48 18.78
N LYS A 390 -42.70 -7.76 19.98
CA LYS A 390 -43.79 -8.75 20.20
C LYS A 390 -45.12 -8.42 19.47
N GLY A 391 -45.21 -7.26 18.80
CA GLY A 391 -46.37 -6.80 18.01
C GLY A 391 -46.34 -7.17 16.52
N ASN A 392 -45.49 -8.12 16.10
CA ASN A 392 -45.46 -8.76 14.78
C ASN A 392 -45.20 -7.90 13.50
N LEU A 393 -45.26 -6.58 13.54
CA LEU A 393 -44.94 -5.69 12.42
C LEU A 393 -43.72 -4.83 12.75
N GLY A 394 -42.92 -4.50 11.73
CA GLY A 394 -41.73 -3.64 11.84
C GLY A 394 -41.93 -2.28 11.17
N TYR A 395 -40.81 -1.62 10.89
CA TYR A 395 -40.72 -0.41 10.08
C TYR A 395 -39.95 -0.66 8.78
N ASP A 396 -40.23 0.16 7.77
CA ASP A 396 -39.48 0.21 6.52
C ASP A 396 -38.40 1.29 6.57
N LEU A 397 -37.14 0.87 6.71
CA LEU A 397 -36.00 1.79 6.83
C LEU A 397 -35.70 2.54 5.51
N ALA A 398 -35.94 1.94 4.34
CA ALA A 398 -35.72 2.62 3.06
C ALA A 398 -36.76 3.74 2.85
N ALA A 399 -38.03 3.47 3.15
CA ALA A 399 -39.09 4.47 3.12
C ALA A 399 -38.87 5.58 4.16
N LEU A 400 -38.38 5.24 5.37
CA LEU A 400 -38.01 6.22 6.40
C LEU A 400 -36.84 7.12 5.97
N ILE A 401 -35.79 6.58 5.33
CA ILE A 401 -34.66 7.36 4.81
C ILE A 401 -35.13 8.33 3.70
N LEU A 402 -35.96 7.85 2.77
CA LEU A 402 -36.54 8.68 1.71
C LEU A 402 -37.41 9.82 2.29
N GLN A 403 -38.28 9.51 3.26
CA GLN A 403 -39.13 10.51 3.91
C GLN A 403 -38.32 11.52 4.73
N THR A 404 -37.25 11.07 5.39
CA THR A 404 -36.32 11.95 6.12
C THR A 404 -35.58 12.89 5.14
N GLY A 405 -35.15 12.39 3.98
CA GLY A 405 -34.57 13.23 2.92
C GLY A 405 -35.53 14.33 2.43
N ARG A 406 -36.83 14.02 2.32
CA ARG A 406 -37.87 14.99 1.94
C ARG A 406 -38.17 15.99 3.06
N ASP A 407 -38.28 15.54 4.31
CA ASP A 407 -38.50 16.39 5.49
C ASP A 407 -37.31 17.34 5.79
N HIS A 408 -36.09 16.90 5.48
CA HIS A 408 -34.89 17.74 5.57
C HIS A 408 -34.73 18.73 4.40
N GLY A 409 -35.65 18.71 3.41
CA GLY A 409 -35.61 19.56 2.23
C GLY A 409 -34.37 19.32 1.36
N ILE A 410 -33.89 18.07 1.27
CA ILE A 410 -32.67 17.74 0.54
C ILE A 410 -32.89 17.92 -0.99
N PRO A 411 -31.99 18.61 -1.71
CA PRO A 411 -32.08 18.74 -3.16
C PRO A 411 -32.11 17.38 -3.90
N PRO A 412 -32.85 17.28 -5.01
CA PRO A 412 -32.94 16.05 -5.81
C PRO A 412 -31.59 15.69 -6.45
N TYR A 413 -31.46 14.43 -6.90
CA TYR A 413 -30.19 13.85 -7.37
C TYR A 413 -29.45 14.74 -8.38
N THR A 414 -30.15 15.28 -9.39
CA THR A 414 -29.50 16.05 -10.48
C THR A 414 -28.76 17.29 -9.98
N VAL A 415 -29.22 17.91 -8.89
CA VAL A 415 -28.61 19.12 -8.31
C VAL A 415 -27.30 18.77 -7.59
N TRP A 416 -27.28 17.68 -6.82
CA TRP A 416 -26.06 17.17 -6.20
C TRP A 416 -25.06 16.59 -7.21
N ARG A 417 -25.57 15.96 -8.27
CA ARG A 417 -24.77 15.45 -9.40
C ARG A 417 -24.02 16.57 -10.11
N GLU A 418 -24.70 17.69 -10.42
CA GLU A 418 -24.07 18.88 -11.02
C GLU A 418 -23.07 19.54 -10.04
N TYR A 419 -23.43 19.71 -8.75
CA TYR A 419 -22.53 20.26 -7.72
C TYR A 419 -21.23 19.47 -7.58
N CYS A 420 -21.29 18.14 -7.65
CA CYS A 420 -20.13 17.25 -7.56
C CYS A 420 -19.30 17.15 -8.85
N GLY A 421 -19.62 17.94 -9.89
CA GLY A 421 -18.90 17.98 -11.16
C GLY A 421 -19.28 16.86 -12.15
N GLY A 422 -20.46 16.25 -11.97
CA GLY A 422 -21.04 15.35 -12.95
C GLY A 422 -21.61 16.08 -14.15
N SER A 423 -21.68 15.39 -15.30
CA SER A 423 -22.47 15.84 -16.45
C SER A 423 -23.95 16.05 -16.07
N LYS A 424 -24.61 16.99 -16.76
CA LYS A 424 -26.06 17.15 -16.66
C LYS A 424 -26.74 15.89 -17.16
N VAL A 425 -27.61 15.33 -16.31
CA VAL A 425 -28.47 14.20 -16.68
C VAL A 425 -29.50 14.74 -17.67
N THR A 426 -29.57 14.13 -18.85
CA THR A 426 -30.56 14.43 -19.88
C THR A 426 -31.94 13.92 -19.45
N GLU A 427 -33.00 14.41 -20.09
CA GLU A 427 -34.40 14.10 -19.74
C GLU A 427 -34.79 12.62 -19.93
N ARG A 428 -33.90 11.79 -20.49
CA ARG A 428 -34.15 10.37 -20.81
C ARG A 428 -34.04 9.49 -19.57
N LEU A 429 -35.05 9.57 -18.72
CA LEU A 429 -35.20 8.74 -17.53
C LEU A 429 -35.34 7.24 -17.92
N VAL A 430 -34.63 6.36 -17.22
CA VAL A 430 -34.68 4.90 -17.45
C VAL A 430 -36.09 4.39 -17.17
N THR A 431 -36.60 3.43 -17.96
CA THR A 431 -38.02 3.00 -17.99
C THR A 431 -38.65 2.81 -16.60
N GLU A 432 -38.00 2.05 -15.70
CA GLU A 432 -38.53 1.79 -14.34
C GLU A 432 -38.67 3.07 -13.48
N LEU A 433 -37.81 4.06 -13.70
CA LEU A 433 -37.90 5.37 -13.06
C LEU A 433 -38.94 6.25 -13.77
N ALA A 434 -39.07 6.18 -15.10
CA ALA A 434 -40.06 6.93 -15.89
C ALA A 434 -41.50 6.47 -15.62
N GLU A 435 -41.70 5.19 -15.27
CA GLU A 435 -42.95 4.65 -14.76
C GLU A 435 -43.27 5.07 -13.30
N THR A 436 -42.40 5.86 -12.66
CA THR A 436 -42.52 6.19 -11.22
C THR A 436 -42.45 7.69 -10.95
N TYR A 437 -41.47 8.40 -11.52
CA TYR A 437 -41.28 9.84 -11.42
C TYR A 437 -41.59 10.50 -12.76
N LYS A 438 -42.23 11.67 -12.73
CA LYS A 438 -42.55 12.46 -13.93
C LYS A 438 -41.29 13.04 -14.56
N SER A 439 -40.50 13.77 -13.78
CA SER A 439 -39.20 14.30 -14.21
C SER A 439 -38.00 13.59 -13.57
N VAL A 440 -36.88 13.49 -14.31
CA VAL A 440 -35.58 13.11 -13.75
C VAL A 440 -35.11 14.08 -12.65
N HIS A 441 -35.58 15.33 -12.68
CA HIS A 441 -35.33 16.33 -11.65
C HIS A 441 -36.13 16.12 -10.37
N ASP A 442 -37.10 15.20 -10.35
CA ASP A 442 -37.86 14.87 -9.15
C ASP A 442 -37.27 13.71 -8.34
N VAL A 443 -36.28 12.99 -8.86
CA VAL A 443 -35.79 11.76 -8.23
C VAL A 443 -35.00 12.07 -6.94
N ASP A 444 -35.40 11.40 -5.85
CA ASP A 444 -34.78 11.58 -4.54
C ASP A 444 -33.32 11.09 -4.55
N LEU A 445 -32.45 11.87 -3.90
CA LEU A 445 -30.99 11.66 -3.90
C LEU A 445 -30.57 10.25 -3.48
N TYR A 446 -31.30 9.59 -2.59
CA TYR A 446 -30.97 8.24 -2.12
C TYR A 446 -31.07 7.20 -3.25
N VAL A 447 -32.07 7.32 -4.14
CA VAL A 447 -32.33 6.34 -5.21
C VAL A 447 -31.20 6.38 -6.24
N LEU A 448 -31.03 7.52 -6.94
CA LEU A 448 -30.04 7.61 -8.01
C LEU A 448 -28.59 7.68 -7.51
N GLY A 449 -28.34 8.12 -6.26
CA GLY A 449 -27.01 8.03 -5.65
C GLY A 449 -26.54 6.58 -5.37
N LEU A 450 -27.49 5.65 -5.21
CA LEU A 450 -27.23 4.19 -5.15
C LEU A 450 -27.24 3.51 -6.52
N ALA A 451 -27.85 4.13 -7.53
CA ALA A 451 -27.82 3.67 -8.92
C ALA A 451 -26.49 4.03 -9.64
N GLU A 452 -25.73 5.00 -9.13
CA GLU A 452 -24.41 5.33 -9.67
C GLU A 452 -23.45 4.14 -9.60
N LYS A 453 -22.81 3.79 -10.73
CA LYS A 453 -21.68 2.85 -10.73
C LYS A 453 -20.56 3.40 -9.82
N PRO A 454 -20.01 2.59 -8.89
CA PRO A 454 -18.91 3.03 -8.01
C PRO A 454 -17.69 3.54 -8.77
N ILE A 455 -16.95 4.48 -8.16
CA ILE A 455 -15.65 4.91 -8.71
C ILE A 455 -14.64 3.76 -8.59
N ARG A 456 -13.70 3.65 -9.53
CA ARG A 456 -12.52 2.79 -9.37
C ARG A 456 -11.82 3.07 -8.04
N GLY A 457 -11.68 2.03 -7.23
CA GLY A 457 -11.09 2.04 -5.90
C GLY A 457 -12.03 2.45 -4.77
N ALA A 458 -13.33 2.64 -5.03
CA ALA A 458 -14.34 3.07 -4.04
C ALA A 458 -15.51 2.09 -3.93
N LEU A 459 -16.16 2.04 -2.76
CA LEU A 459 -17.45 1.37 -2.59
C LEU A 459 -18.63 2.16 -3.17
N LEU A 460 -18.53 3.49 -3.25
CA LEU A 460 -19.65 4.38 -3.55
C LEU A 460 -19.53 5.06 -4.92
N GLY A 461 -20.69 5.46 -5.45
CA GLY A 461 -20.78 6.31 -6.63
C GLY A 461 -20.10 7.69 -6.46
N PRO A 462 -19.75 8.38 -7.56
CA PRO A 462 -19.15 9.72 -7.53
C PRO A 462 -19.87 10.79 -6.70
N THR A 463 -21.20 10.86 -6.72
CA THR A 463 -21.98 11.86 -5.98
C THR A 463 -21.94 11.58 -4.48
N PHE A 464 -22.12 10.34 -4.05
CA PHE A 464 -21.98 9.98 -2.63
C PHE A 464 -20.53 10.10 -2.13
N SER A 465 -19.54 9.64 -2.91
CA SER A 465 -18.13 9.80 -2.58
C SER A 465 -17.73 11.27 -2.39
N CYS A 466 -18.28 12.17 -3.22
CA CYS A 466 -18.15 13.61 -3.10
C CYS A 466 -18.75 14.16 -1.80
N ILE A 467 -20.01 13.81 -1.48
CA ILE A 467 -20.71 14.27 -0.26
C ILE A 467 -19.97 13.82 1.01
N LEU A 468 -19.55 12.54 1.07
CA LEU A 468 -18.80 12.02 2.22
C LEU A 468 -17.42 12.68 2.33
N SER A 469 -16.70 12.85 1.21
CA SER A 469 -15.39 13.51 1.23
C SER A 469 -15.49 14.97 1.69
N LEU A 470 -16.56 15.68 1.34
CA LEU A 470 -16.84 17.02 1.81
C LEU A 470 -17.13 17.05 3.33
N GLN A 471 -17.92 16.11 3.85
CA GLN A 471 -18.18 15.97 5.29
C GLN A 471 -16.88 15.74 6.08
N PHE A 472 -16.10 14.73 5.71
CA PHE A 472 -14.86 14.41 6.44
C PHE A 472 -13.77 15.47 6.25
N GLN A 473 -13.73 16.20 5.13
CA GLN A 473 -12.87 17.37 4.99
C GLN A 473 -13.24 18.47 5.99
N LYS A 474 -14.54 18.77 6.15
CA LYS A 474 -15.03 19.79 7.08
C LYS A 474 -14.82 19.41 8.54
N THR A 475 -15.10 18.15 8.88
CA THR A 475 -14.84 17.58 10.21
C THR A 475 -13.35 17.71 10.57
N LYS A 476 -12.43 17.39 9.65
CA LYS A 476 -10.99 17.54 9.87
C LYS A 476 -10.54 19.00 9.98
N LYS A 477 -10.87 19.85 8.99
CA LYS A 477 -10.35 21.23 8.89
C LYS A 477 -10.99 22.21 9.88
N GLY A 478 -12.23 21.95 10.31
CA GLY A 478 -12.91 22.74 11.33
C GLY A 478 -12.70 22.24 12.78
N ASP A 479 -12.02 21.10 12.97
CA ASP A 479 -11.72 20.60 14.32
C ASP A 479 -10.40 21.16 14.88
N ARG A 480 -10.53 22.00 15.93
CA ARG A 480 -9.40 22.52 16.71
C ARG A 480 -8.61 21.42 17.41
N TYR A 481 -9.28 20.35 17.84
CA TYR A 481 -8.68 19.22 18.55
C TYR A 481 -8.45 18.03 17.60
N TRP A 482 -8.37 18.26 16.27
CA TRP A 482 -7.84 17.27 15.34
C TRP A 482 -6.44 16.87 15.79
N TYR A 483 -6.17 15.56 15.87
CA TYR A 483 -5.02 15.08 16.63
C TYR A 483 -3.66 15.60 16.13
N GLU A 484 -3.50 15.85 14.83
CA GLU A 484 -2.25 16.34 14.22
C GLU A 484 -1.98 17.86 14.41
N ASN A 485 -2.86 18.62 15.06
CA ASN A 485 -2.75 20.07 15.16
C ASN A 485 -1.69 20.52 16.19
N ASP A 486 -0.73 21.35 15.76
CA ASP A 486 0.18 22.11 16.65
C ASP A 486 -0.55 23.32 17.28
N LEU A 487 -1.49 23.04 18.20
CA LEU A 487 -2.25 24.04 18.92
C LEU A 487 -2.10 23.85 20.43
N ALA A 488 -0.99 24.34 20.98
CA ALA A 488 -0.73 24.30 22.42
C ALA A 488 -1.83 25.03 23.24
N PRO A 489 -2.29 24.49 24.38
CA PRO A 489 -1.85 23.26 25.04
C PRO A 489 -2.59 21.98 24.57
N SER A 490 -3.51 22.09 23.61
CA SER A 490 -4.38 21.00 23.13
C SER A 490 -3.72 19.99 22.17
N GLY A 491 -2.59 20.33 21.54
CA GLY A 491 -1.83 19.42 20.67
C GLY A 491 -1.13 18.28 21.41
N PHE A 492 -0.71 17.25 20.68
CA PHE A 492 0.25 16.23 21.15
C PHE A 492 1.69 16.68 20.82
N THR A 493 2.72 16.06 21.40
CA THR A 493 4.10 16.25 20.94
C THR A 493 4.40 15.42 19.68
N GLU A 494 5.47 15.71 18.94
CA GLU A 494 5.84 14.91 17.76
C GLU A 494 6.12 13.44 18.12
N GLU A 495 6.71 13.17 19.29
CA GLU A 495 6.88 11.80 19.80
C GLU A 495 5.53 11.12 20.07
N GLN A 496 4.59 11.81 20.72
CA GLN A 496 3.23 11.29 20.95
C GLN A 496 2.48 11.05 19.63
N LEU A 497 2.68 11.90 18.62
CA LEU A 497 2.12 11.72 17.28
C LEU A 497 2.77 10.52 16.55
N ALA A 498 4.08 10.31 16.69
CA ALA A 498 4.76 9.16 16.13
C ALA A 498 4.25 7.84 16.73
N GLU A 499 3.88 7.83 18.01
CA GLU A 499 3.21 6.68 18.64
C GLU A 499 1.76 6.52 18.16
N ILE A 500 0.95 7.59 18.16
CA ILE A 500 -0.45 7.53 17.69
C ILE A 500 -0.53 6.98 16.26
N ARG A 501 0.39 7.40 15.38
CA ARG A 501 0.48 6.97 13.96
C ARG A 501 0.83 5.49 13.75
N LYS A 502 1.15 4.72 14.80
CA LYS A 502 1.28 3.25 14.73
C LYS A 502 -0.06 2.52 14.92
N THR A 503 -1.12 3.24 15.25
CA THR A 503 -2.42 2.62 15.59
C THR A 503 -3.10 2.07 14.34
N ALA A 504 -3.23 0.75 14.27
CA ALA A 504 -4.12 0.04 13.36
C ALA A 504 -5.30 -0.58 14.11
N MET A 505 -6.47 -0.71 13.47
CA MET A 505 -7.66 -1.35 14.04
C MET A 505 -7.38 -2.80 14.48
N ALA A 506 -6.54 -3.51 13.72
CA ALA A 506 -6.01 -4.83 14.09
C ALA A 506 -5.35 -4.84 15.48
N ARG A 507 -4.58 -3.80 15.85
CA ARG A 507 -3.96 -3.71 17.20
C ARG A 507 -5.01 -3.45 18.28
N ILE A 508 -6.02 -2.62 18.01
CA ILE A 508 -7.11 -2.37 18.97
C ILE A 508 -7.89 -3.66 19.25
N ILE A 509 -8.15 -4.47 18.21
CA ILE A 509 -8.77 -5.79 18.31
C ILE A 509 -7.92 -6.73 19.18
N CYS A 510 -6.63 -6.93 18.86
CA CYS A 510 -5.70 -7.71 19.69
C CYS A 510 -5.60 -7.22 21.13
N ASN A 511 -5.74 -5.92 21.38
CA ASN A 511 -5.65 -5.33 22.71
C ASN A 511 -6.92 -5.51 23.57
N SER A 512 -8.05 -5.86 22.96
CA SER A 512 -9.39 -5.72 23.56
C SER A 512 -10.28 -6.97 23.43
N VAL A 513 -9.90 -7.94 22.60
CA VAL A 513 -10.61 -9.21 22.40
C VAL A 513 -9.79 -10.34 23.02
N GLU A 514 -10.32 -10.95 24.08
CA GLU A 514 -9.72 -12.11 24.74
C GLU A 514 -9.73 -13.31 23.79
N HIS A 515 -8.69 -14.15 23.87
CA HIS A 515 -8.52 -15.40 23.10
C HIS A 515 -8.51 -15.31 21.57
N ILE A 516 -8.45 -14.11 20.96
CA ILE A 516 -8.44 -13.99 19.49
C ILE A 516 -7.17 -14.57 18.83
N GLY A 517 -6.02 -14.54 19.51
CA GLY A 517 -4.77 -15.16 19.09
C GLY A 517 -4.08 -14.46 17.91
N SER A 518 -4.73 -14.43 16.75
CA SER A 518 -4.24 -13.79 15.52
C SER A 518 -5.32 -12.93 14.84
N VAL A 519 -4.87 -11.95 14.06
CA VAL A 519 -5.73 -11.04 13.28
C VAL A 519 -5.00 -10.62 12.01
N GLN A 520 -5.72 -10.32 10.93
CA GLN A 520 -5.11 -9.76 9.73
C GLN A 520 -4.64 -8.30 9.97
N PRO A 521 -3.51 -7.85 9.38
CA PRO A 521 -3.02 -6.49 9.56
C PRO A 521 -4.00 -5.39 9.11
N ARG A 522 -4.74 -5.60 8.01
CA ARG A 522 -5.76 -4.67 7.51
C ARG A 522 -7.14 -5.21 7.86
N ALA A 523 -7.64 -4.79 9.03
CA ALA A 523 -8.85 -5.35 9.64
C ALA A 523 -10.15 -5.12 8.86
N PHE A 524 -10.15 -4.21 7.87
CA PHE A 524 -11.31 -3.91 7.00
C PHE A 524 -11.32 -4.71 5.68
N GLU A 525 -10.24 -5.45 5.40
CA GLU A 525 -10.10 -6.32 4.25
C GLU A 525 -10.26 -7.79 4.67
N LEU A 526 -10.71 -8.63 3.74
CA LEU A 526 -10.72 -10.08 3.94
C LEU A 526 -9.30 -10.64 4.07
N THR A 527 -9.17 -11.81 4.68
CA THR A 527 -7.90 -12.52 4.81
C THR A 527 -7.47 -13.15 3.49
N ASP A 528 -6.18 -13.08 3.15
CA ASP A 528 -5.59 -13.87 2.06
C ASP A 528 -4.33 -14.63 2.54
N LYS A 529 -3.70 -15.43 1.67
CA LYS A 529 -2.48 -16.21 2.01
C LYS A 529 -1.19 -15.37 1.99
N TYR A 530 -1.23 -14.11 1.53
CA TYR A 530 -0.08 -13.41 0.93
C TYR A 530 0.28 -12.06 1.57
N ASP A 531 -0.71 -11.22 1.87
CA ASP A 531 -0.50 -9.84 2.33
C ASP A 531 -1.41 -9.48 3.50
N ASN A 532 -2.61 -10.06 3.55
CA ASN A 532 -3.56 -9.87 4.65
C ASN A 532 -3.83 -11.18 5.41
N TYR A 533 -2.82 -12.03 5.55
CA TYR A 533 -2.91 -13.24 6.36
C TYR A 533 -2.96 -12.91 7.87
N PRO A 534 -3.63 -13.72 8.70
CA PRO A 534 -3.65 -13.52 10.15
C PRO A 534 -2.25 -13.68 10.77
N ILE A 535 -1.80 -12.65 11.49
CA ILE A 535 -0.56 -12.67 12.29
C ILE A 535 -0.89 -12.70 13.78
N HIS A 536 -0.03 -13.33 14.59
CA HIS A 536 -0.26 -13.46 16.02
C HIS A 536 -0.17 -12.11 16.74
N CYS A 537 -1.03 -11.84 17.72
CA CYS A 537 -1.15 -10.54 18.40
C CYS A 537 0.11 -10.06 19.18
N ASN A 538 1.10 -10.94 19.34
CA ASN A 538 2.40 -10.62 19.96
C ASN A 538 3.49 -10.29 18.92
N GLU A 539 3.20 -10.32 17.62
CA GLU A 539 4.16 -9.93 16.58
C GLU A 539 4.42 -8.42 16.55
N SER A 540 5.68 -8.03 16.36
CA SER A 540 6.12 -6.63 16.36
C SER A 540 5.57 -5.75 15.22
N MET A 541 4.86 -6.33 14.23
CA MET A 541 4.08 -5.53 13.26
C MET A 541 2.80 -4.96 13.85
N LEU A 542 2.23 -5.61 14.86
CA LEU A 542 1.17 -5.06 15.68
C LEU A 542 1.83 -4.46 16.94
N SER A 543 2.75 -3.51 16.74
CA SER A 543 3.39 -2.78 17.83
C SER A 543 2.36 -2.01 18.64
N ASP A 544 2.45 -2.05 19.97
CA ASP A 544 1.57 -1.25 20.83
C ASP A 544 2.00 0.23 20.89
N LEU A 545 1.09 1.07 21.37
CA LEU A 545 1.34 2.48 21.65
C LEU A 545 2.32 2.63 22.84
N ASP A 546 3.49 3.26 22.65
CA ASP A 546 4.39 3.57 23.78
C ASP A 546 3.82 4.70 24.65
N LEU A 547 3.04 4.33 25.67
CA LEU A 547 2.51 5.27 26.65
C LEU A 547 3.60 5.92 27.53
N GLY A 548 4.87 5.48 27.45
CA GLY A 548 6.00 6.18 28.05
C GLY A 548 6.12 7.63 27.60
N ARG A 549 5.67 7.97 26.37
CA ARG A 549 5.61 9.35 25.83
C ARG A 549 4.57 10.25 26.51
N TRP A 550 3.79 9.72 27.44
CA TRP A 550 2.86 10.47 28.30
C TRP A 550 3.29 10.50 29.78
N ARG A 551 4.54 10.12 30.11
CA ARG A 551 5.11 10.37 31.44
C ARG A 551 5.20 11.87 31.70
N ASP A 552 4.88 12.26 32.92
CA ASP A 552 4.87 13.64 33.38
C ASP A 552 5.73 13.74 34.66
N ASP A 553 7.02 14.04 34.48
CA ASP A 553 7.99 14.13 35.58
C ASP A 553 7.88 15.44 36.39
N SER A 554 6.75 16.16 36.28
CA SER A 554 6.48 17.40 37.03
C SER A 554 6.53 17.16 38.55
N PRO A 555 7.32 17.92 39.32
CA PRO A 555 7.44 17.71 40.75
C PRO A 555 6.13 18.00 41.49
N LYS A 556 5.76 17.16 42.46
CA LYS A 556 4.61 17.35 43.35
C LYS A 556 4.81 18.58 44.25
N LEU A 557 4.50 19.77 43.75
CA LEU A 557 4.46 21.02 44.52
C LEU A 557 3.35 20.97 45.58
N LYS A 558 3.68 20.46 46.78
CA LYS A 558 2.87 20.63 47.99
C LYS A 558 3.01 22.07 48.51
N VAL A 559 2.39 23.03 47.83
CA VAL A 559 2.29 24.41 48.32
C VAL A 559 1.10 24.51 49.28
N PRO A 560 1.27 25.03 50.52
CA PRO A 560 0.12 25.36 51.36
C PRO A 560 -0.63 26.54 50.72
N VAL A 561 -1.91 26.33 50.40
CA VAL A 561 -2.73 27.35 49.73
C VAL A 561 -3.16 28.41 50.74
N THR A 562 -2.41 29.51 50.80
CA THR A 562 -2.77 30.70 51.59
C THR A 562 -3.61 31.68 50.75
N PRO A 563 -4.36 32.62 51.38
CA PRO A 563 -5.13 33.63 50.64
C PRO A 563 -4.28 34.47 49.68
N GLU A 564 -3.06 34.84 50.09
CA GLU A 564 -2.10 35.61 49.28
C GLU A 564 -1.61 34.79 48.08
N THR A 565 -1.49 33.47 48.25
CA THR A 565 -1.12 32.55 47.17
C THR A 565 -2.22 32.47 46.10
N ILE A 566 -3.49 32.46 46.51
CA ILE A 566 -4.64 32.51 45.58
C ILE A 566 -4.68 33.85 44.85
N GLN A 567 -4.53 34.97 45.56
CA GLN A 567 -4.57 36.31 44.97
C GLN A 567 -3.44 36.49 43.94
N LYS A 568 -2.21 36.07 44.27
CA LYS A 568 -1.06 36.15 43.37
C LYS A 568 -1.18 35.21 42.16
N ALA A 569 -1.83 34.06 42.31
CA ALA A 569 -2.17 33.17 41.19
C ALA A 569 -3.22 33.80 40.25
N MET A 570 -4.20 34.53 40.78
CA MET A 570 -5.18 35.27 39.96
C MET A 570 -4.52 36.41 39.18
N GLU A 571 -3.61 37.18 39.79
CA GLU A 571 -2.85 38.24 39.10
C GLU A 571 -1.98 37.70 37.97
N LEU A 572 -1.29 36.57 38.20
CA LEU A 572 -0.48 35.89 37.18
C LEU A 572 -1.35 35.36 36.03
N ALA A 573 -2.47 34.69 36.34
CA ALA A 573 -3.39 34.18 35.32
C ALA A 573 -3.99 35.32 34.46
N LEU A 574 -4.31 36.47 35.06
CA LEU A 574 -4.80 37.64 34.33
C LEU A 574 -3.73 38.23 33.39
N ARG A 575 -2.46 38.28 33.80
CA ARG A 575 -1.35 38.66 32.90
C ARG A 575 -1.17 37.66 31.77
N GLU A 576 -1.12 36.36 32.06
CA GLU A 576 -0.87 35.32 31.05
C GLU A 576 -1.99 35.25 30.00
N VAL A 577 -3.25 35.50 30.39
CA VAL A 577 -4.40 35.59 29.46
C VAL A 577 -4.27 36.78 28.52
N GLU A 578 -3.86 37.96 28.99
CA GLU A 578 -3.73 39.13 28.13
C GLU A 578 -2.47 39.06 27.24
N GLU A 579 -1.35 38.52 27.74
CA GLU A 579 -0.18 38.21 26.91
C GLU A 579 -0.48 37.17 25.83
N ARG A 580 -1.29 36.14 26.13
CA ARG A 580 -1.79 35.20 25.11
C ARG A 580 -2.63 35.91 24.05
N ARG A 581 -3.59 36.75 24.44
CA ARG A 581 -4.41 37.54 23.49
C ARG A 581 -3.56 38.44 22.59
N ILE A 582 -2.52 39.07 23.13
CA ILE A 582 -1.56 39.86 22.35
C ILE A 582 -0.79 38.96 21.37
N ARG A 583 -0.33 37.77 21.81
CA ARG A 583 0.40 36.80 20.98
C ARG A 583 -0.46 36.21 19.85
N GLU A 584 -1.71 35.84 20.13
CA GLU A 584 -2.67 35.36 19.13
C GLU A 584 -3.00 36.46 18.10
N ARG A 585 -3.26 37.70 18.54
CA ARG A 585 -3.43 38.85 17.64
C ARG A 585 -2.19 39.12 16.76
N ARG A 586 -0.99 38.83 17.27
CA ARG A 586 0.28 38.96 16.52
C ARG A 586 0.41 37.87 15.44
N ASN A 587 0.09 36.63 15.78
CA ASN A 587 0.13 35.50 14.84
C ASN A 587 -0.94 35.62 13.73
N ILE A 588 -2.16 36.04 14.08
CA ILE A 588 -3.24 36.31 13.10
C ILE A 588 -2.84 37.43 12.13
N ARG A 589 -2.06 38.43 12.58
CA ARG A 589 -1.51 39.47 11.71
C ARG A 589 -0.30 38.99 10.89
N ALA A 590 0.52 38.09 11.41
CA ALA A 590 1.66 37.50 10.68
C ALA A 590 1.22 36.71 9.44
N SER A 591 0.01 36.13 9.44
CA SER A 591 -0.58 35.46 8.28
C SER A 591 -0.97 36.40 7.11
N LYS A 592 -0.74 37.73 7.21
CA LYS A 592 -1.06 38.71 6.16
C LYS A 592 0.03 39.76 5.95
N ARG A 593 1.21 39.33 5.46
CA ARG A 593 2.10 40.10 4.55
C ARG A 593 3.29 39.26 4.04
N SER A 594 3.75 39.55 2.84
CA SER A 594 5.03 39.13 2.26
C SER A 594 5.62 40.29 1.45
N CYS A 595 6.94 40.29 1.23
CA CYS A 595 7.76 41.32 0.56
C CYS A 595 7.85 42.67 1.35
N THR A 596 8.95 43.45 1.33
CA THR A 596 10.20 43.45 0.52
C THR A 596 11.48 43.78 1.36
N GLU A 597 12.60 43.14 0.96
CA GLU A 597 14.00 43.65 0.77
C GLU A 597 14.84 44.48 1.80
N GLN A 598 16.09 43.99 2.01
CA GLN A 598 17.43 44.68 1.98
C GLN A 598 17.77 45.87 2.94
N ALA A 599 19.04 46.13 3.35
CA ALA A 599 20.29 45.34 3.43
C ALA A 599 21.41 46.09 4.24
N SER A 600 22.43 45.35 4.74
CA SER A 600 23.72 45.82 5.34
C SER A 600 23.65 46.63 6.67
N SER A 601 24.68 46.69 7.54
CA SER A 601 26.12 46.43 7.39
C SER A 601 26.83 45.86 8.66
N LYS A 602 28.09 45.45 8.49
CA LYS A 602 29.14 45.10 9.50
C LYS A 602 30.19 46.28 9.54
N PRO A 603 31.31 46.32 10.32
CA PRO A 603 32.14 45.19 10.83
C PRO A 603 32.91 45.41 12.19
N THR A 604 33.90 44.53 12.45
CA THR A 604 35.17 44.70 13.24
C THR A 604 35.14 45.04 14.75
N ASP A 605 36.05 44.56 15.63
CA ASP A 605 37.13 43.55 15.55
C ASP A 605 37.52 43.07 16.99
N SER A 606 37.85 41.78 17.21
CA SER A 606 39.21 41.14 17.31
C SER A 606 39.87 41.26 18.73
N GLU A 607 40.79 40.39 19.20
CA GLU A 607 41.47 39.21 18.63
C GLU A 607 42.18 38.32 19.70
N SER A 608 42.46 37.04 19.36
CA SER A 608 43.65 36.23 19.81
C SER A 608 43.83 35.84 21.29
N THR A 609 44.60 34.83 21.75
CA THR A 609 45.26 33.57 21.26
C THR A 609 45.57 32.71 22.53
N ASN A 610 46.13 31.48 22.57
CA ASN A 610 46.74 30.49 21.66
C ASN A 610 46.15 29.08 22.01
N ALA A 611 46.56 27.86 21.62
CA ALA A 611 47.84 27.19 21.27
C ALA A 611 48.82 26.92 22.46
N GLU A 612 49.58 25.81 22.54
CA GLU A 612 49.64 24.60 21.70
C GLU A 612 50.14 23.33 22.44
N MET A 613 50.02 22.20 21.72
CA MET A 613 50.46 20.80 21.93
C MET A 613 51.90 20.53 22.44
N PHE A 614 52.09 19.64 23.44
CA PHE A 614 53.26 18.74 23.68
C PHE A 614 52.82 17.67 24.72
N LEU A 615 52.67 16.36 24.44
CA LEU A 615 53.61 15.27 24.08
C LEU A 615 54.30 14.52 25.25
N LEU A 616 54.04 13.20 25.31
CA LEU A 616 54.89 12.07 25.78
C LEU A 616 55.45 12.02 27.22
N PHE A 617 54.98 11.01 27.98
CA PHE A 617 55.78 9.92 28.59
C PHE A 617 54.79 8.77 28.88
N ALA A 618 54.68 7.71 28.07
CA ALA A 618 55.60 6.58 27.86
C ALA A 618 55.53 5.48 28.96
N GLN A 619 54.94 4.34 28.54
CA GLN A 619 55.35 2.95 28.83
C GLN A 619 55.41 2.44 30.29
N TYR A 620 54.71 1.34 30.54
CA TYR A 620 55.42 0.05 30.67
C TYR A 620 54.62 -1.08 29.99
N LYS A 621 55.34 -1.99 29.30
CA LYS A 621 54.84 -3.22 28.64
C LYS A 621 55.33 -4.43 29.48
N THR A 622 55.35 -5.63 28.90
CA THR A 622 55.95 -6.89 29.42
C THR A 622 55.12 -7.59 30.52
N ASN A 623 54.96 -8.92 30.54
CA ASN A 623 55.39 -9.97 29.60
C ASN A 623 54.33 -11.10 29.50
N GLY A 624 54.36 -11.97 28.49
CA GLY A 624 55.40 -12.10 27.47
C GLY A 624 54.92 -12.70 26.15
N GLU A 625 55.77 -12.53 25.14
CA GLU A 625 55.64 -13.11 23.80
C GLU A 625 56.21 -14.54 23.77
N ILE A 626 55.94 -15.28 22.70
CA ILE A 626 57.00 -15.79 21.82
C ILE A 626 56.39 -16.02 20.43
N SER A 627 57.08 -15.57 19.40
CA SER A 627 56.76 -15.83 18.00
C SER A 627 57.49 -17.08 17.51
N LEU A 628 57.04 -17.62 16.38
CA LEU A 628 57.99 -18.09 15.38
C LEU A 628 57.76 -17.29 14.09
N GLN A 629 58.86 -16.80 13.55
CA GLN A 629 58.92 -15.86 12.43
C GLN A 629 59.45 -16.59 11.19
N GLU A 630 59.23 -16.01 10.01
CA GLU A 630 59.95 -16.32 8.76
C GLU A 630 59.93 -17.76 8.20
N SER A 631 59.18 -17.94 7.11
CA SER A 631 59.52 -18.88 6.05
C SER A 631 58.92 -18.43 4.71
N TYR A 632 59.79 -17.91 3.83
CA TYR A 632 59.67 -17.77 2.37
C TYR A 632 58.38 -17.23 1.73
N SER A 633 58.53 -16.11 1.00
CA SER A 633 57.57 -15.69 -0.04
C SER A 633 57.59 -16.69 -1.20
N PHE A 634 56.49 -17.42 -1.39
CA PHE A 634 56.23 -18.27 -2.54
C PHE A 634 55.17 -17.62 -3.46
N HIS A 635 55.61 -16.78 -4.39
CA HIS A 635 54.76 -16.34 -5.49
C HIS A 635 54.62 -17.48 -6.52
N TYR A 636 53.59 -18.31 -6.36
CA TYR A 636 53.23 -19.34 -7.33
C TYR A 636 51.72 -19.39 -7.57
N PHE A 637 51.36 -19.44 -8.86
CA PHE A 637 50.04 -19.72 -9.44
C PHE A 637 48.81 -19.01 -8.85
N ARG A 638 48.36 -17.94 -9.54
CA ARG A 638 46.93 -17.63 -9.62
C ARG A 638 46.31 -18.54 -10.69
N PHE A 639 45.27 -19.30 -10.35
CA PHE A 639 44.56 -20.20 -11.25
C PHE A 639 43.23 -19.58 -11.73
N ILE A 640 43.30 -18.33 -12.21
CA ILE A 640 42.16 -17.69 -12.88
C ILE A 640 42.13 -18.17 -14.33
N GLY A 641 40.96 -18.51 -14.86
CA GLY A 641 40.77 -18.68 -16.30
C GLY A 641 41.04 -17.39 -17.08
N ARG A 642 41.14 -17.49 -18.40
CA ARG A 642 41.39 -16.35 -19.29
C ARG A 642 40.16 -15.42 -19.32
N ILE A 643 40.21 -14.29 -18.61
CA ILE A 643 39.06 -13.37 -18.49
C ILE A 643 38.97 -12.33 -19.61
N GLU A 644 40.04 -12.14 -20.39
CA GLU A 644 40.15 -11.09 -21.41
C GLU A 644 38.99 -11.01 -22.42
N PRO A 645 38.39 -12.13 -22.89
CA PRO A 645 37.27 -12.06 -23.84
C PRO A 645 36.00 -11.42 -23.26
N PHE A 646 35.80 -11.55 -21.94
CA PHE A 646 34.62 -11.07 -21.23
C PHE A 646 34.73 -9.58 -20.83
N LEU A 647 35.77 -8.86 -21.30
CA LEU A 647 36.03 -7.45 -20.97
C LEU A 647 35.50 -6.45 -22.03
N GLY A 648 34.74 -6.92 -23.01
CA GLY A 648 34.25 -6.13 -24.14
C GLY A 648 35.28 -5.89 -25.25
N PRO A 649 34.87 -5.26 -26.37
CA PRO A 649 35.65 -5.22 -27.61
C PRO A 649 37.04 -4.57 -27.46
N GLY A 650 38.08 -5.32 -27.86
CA GLY A 650 39.47 -4.88 -27.80
C GLY A 650 39.95 -4.52 -26.39
N GLY A 651 39.47 -5.24 -25.38
CA GLY A 651 39.82 -5.06 -23.97
C GLY A 651 41.19 -5.63 -23.56
N SER A 652 41.71 -5.13 -22.44
CA SER A 652 42.71 -5.81 -21.60
C SER A 652 42.36 -5.56 -20.14
N VAL A 653 42.89 -6.37 -19.22
CA VAL A 653 42.63 -6.24 -17.77
C VAL A 653 43.01 -4.85 -17.26
N GLU A 654 44.13 -4.31 -17.72
CA GLU A 654 44.65 -2.99 -17.35
C GLU A 654 43.78 -1.84 -17.87
N LYS A 655 43.17 -2.01 -19.05
CA LYS A 655 42.32 -1.03 -19.73
C LYS A 655 40.90 -1.02 -19.17
N CYS A 656 40.30 -2.19 -18.98
CA CYS A 656 38.86 -2.34 -18.69
C CYS A 656 38.56 -2.54 -17.19
N LEU A 657 39.54 -2.99 -16.40
CA LEU A 657 39.46 -3.15 -14.94
C LEU A 657 40.58 -2.36 -14.21
N PRO A 658 40.73 -1.04 -14.45
CA PRO A 658 41.81 -0.24 -13.89
C PRO A 658 41.78 -0.18 -12.37
N ARG A 659 42.92 -0.47 -11.71
CA ARG A 659 43.06 -0.42 -10.25
C ARG A 659 43.52 0.96 -9.79
N ASN A 660 42.55 1.83 -9.53
CA ASN A 660 42.82 3.14 -8.96
C ASN A 660 43.37 2.99 -7.52
N LEU A 661 44.67 3.28 -7.36
CA LEU A 661 45.41 3.12 -6.11
C LEU A 661 46.25 4.39 -5.82
N PRO A 662 46.19 4.95 -4.60
CA PRO A 662 45.32 4.57 -3.49
C PRO A 662 43.83 4.79 -3.81
N CYS A 663 42.94 4.09 -3.10
CA CYS A 663 41.50 4.30 -3.25
C CYS A 663 41.10 5.73 -2.91
N ASP A 664 40.42 6.40 -3.83
CA ASP A 664 39.72 7.64 -3.50
C ASP A 664 38.55 7.33 -2.57
N HIS A 665 38.64 7.85 -1.35
CA HIS A 665 37.62 7.75 -0.32
C HIS A 665 36.68 8.97 -0.31
N THR A 666 36.93 9.97 -1.17
CA THR A 666 36.17 11.22 -1.28
C THR A 666 35.18 11.22 -2.45
N THR A 667 35.38 10.38 -3.47
CA THR A 667 34.43 10.25 -4.60
C THR A 667 33.01 9.84 -4.16
N PRO A 668 31.96 10.49 -4.69
CA PRO A 668 30.56 10.09 -4.51
C PRO A 668 30.12 8.96 -5.44
N TYR A 669 30.99 8.49 -6.36
CA TYR A 669 30.64 7.53 -7.42
C TYR A 669 31.33 6.18 -7.27
N ARG A 670 30.65 5.15 -7.75
CA ARG A 670 31.17 3.78 -7.89
C ARG A 670 32.04 3.70 -9.15
N THR A 671 33.10 2.90 -9.11
CA THR A 671 33.76 2.37 -10.31
C THR A 671 32.79 1.47 -11.10
N MET A 672 33.15 1.05 -12.32
CA MET A 672 32.34 0.02 -13.01
C MET A 672 32.55 -1.38 -12.42
N SER A 673 33.76 -1.68 -11.95
CA SER A 673 34.16 -3.01 -11.47
C SER A 673 33.89 -3.30 -9.98
N GLY A 674 33.24 -2.39 -9.26
CA GLY A 674 33.07 -2.45 -7.80
C GLY A 674 34.33 -2.08 -6.99
N TRP A 675 35.50 -1.99 -7.63
CA TRP A 675 36.79 -1.71 -7.00
C TRP A 675 36.75 -0.45 -6.11
N CYS A 676 37.36 -0.54 -4.92
CA CYS A 676 37.31 0.48 -3.86
C CYS A 676 35.90 0.75 -3.25
N ASN A 677 34.90 -0.12 -3.41
CA ASN A 677 33.69 -0.04 -2.59
C ASN A 677 34.06 -0.22 -1.10
N ASN A 678 34.59 -1.39 -0.72
CA ASN A 678 35.24 -1.57 0.59
C ASN A 678 36.65 -0.92 0.58
N LEU A 679 36.83 0.15 1.37
CA LEU A 679 38.10 0.90 1.44
C LEU A 679 39.22 0.18 2.23
N ARG A 680 38.91 -0.84 3.02
CA ARG A 680 39.91 -1.66 3.73
C ARG A 680 40.37 -2.84 2.87
N ASN A 681 39.43 -3.46 2.15
CA ASN A 681 39.66 -4.60 1.28
C ASN A 681 39.13 -4.29 -0.15
N PRO A 682 39.85 -3.52 -0.98
CA PRO A 682 39.36 -3.05 -2.30
C PRO A 682 39.11 -4.14 -3.36
N HIS A 683 39.26 -5.40 -2.98
CA HIS A 683 39.09 -6.61 -3.79
C HIS A 683 37.83 -7.41 -3.43
N PHE A 684 37.12 -7.06 -2.35
CA PHE A 684 35.86 -7.69 -1.95
C PHE A 684 34.74 -7.29 -2.92
N ALA A 685 33.92 -8.27 -3.33
CA ALA A 685 32.74 -8.07 -4.17
C ALA A 685 32.98 -7.23 -5.45
N ASN A 686 34.08 -7.50 -6.15
CA ASN A 686 34.33 -6.90 -7.46
C ASN A 686 33.81 -7.77 -8.60
N ALA A 687 33.58 -7.15 -9.75
CA ALA A 687 33.50 -7.84 -11.04
C ALA A 687 34.76 -8.70 -11.26
N PHE A 688 34.59 -9.88 -11.83
CA PHE A 688 35.64 -10.92 -11.99
C PHE A 688 36.23 -11.43 -10.66
N GLY A 689 35.47 -11.29 -9.56
CA GLY A 689 35.76 -11.92 -8.27
C GLY A 689 35.26 -13.37 -8.18
N PRO A 690 35.80 -14.18 -7.26
CA PRO A 690 35.26 -15.51 -6.96
C PRO A 690 33.91 -15.44 -6.22
N LEU A 691 33.09 -16.47 -6.40
CA LEU A 691 31.86 -16.66 -5.61
C LEU A 691 32.18 -17.10 -4.16
N LEU A 692 31.20 -16.94 -3.27
CA LEU A 692 31.35 -17.21 -1.84
C LEU A 692 30.67 -18.53 -1.43
N HIS A 693 31.40 -19.39 -0.72
CA HIS A 693 30.86 -20.63 -0.15
C HIS A 693 30.28 -20.37 1.25
N LEU A 694 28.96 -20.50 1.42
CA LEU A 694 28.29 -20.42 2.74
C LEU A 694 28.50 -21.69 3.59
N LEU A 695 28.76 -22.82 2.92
CA LEU A 695 29.12 -24.11 3.52
C LEU A 695 30.34 -24.67 2.75
N PRO A 696 31.19 -25.50 3.36
CA PRO A 696 32.29 -26.17 2.66
C PRO A 696 31.77 -26.90 1.40
N PRO A 697 32.50 -26.87 0.27
CA PRO A 697 32.01 -27.44 -0.98
C PRO A 697 31.92 -28.97 -0.97
N ALA A 698 31.03 -29.49 -1.80
CA ALA A 698 30.75 -30.91 -2.03
C ALA A 698 31.29 -31.37 -3.40
N TYR A 699 32.61 -31.48 -3.52
CA TYR A 699 33.26 -32.17 -4.63
C TYR A 699 33.56 -33.63 -4.26
N GLU A 700 33.53 -34.56 -5.22
CA GLU A 700 33.70 -36.00 -4.97
C GLU A 700 35.13 -36.37 -4.56
N ASP A 701 36.12 -35.63 -5.06
CA ASP A 701 37.53 -35.68 -4.66
C ASP A 701 37.88 -34.65 -3.56
N GLY A 702 36.90 -33.85 -3.11
CA GLY A 702 37.10 -32.72 -2.21
C GLY A 702 37.77 -31.48 -2.83
N ILE A 703 38.04 -31.47 -4.14
CA ILE A 703 38.83 -30.44 -4.83
C ILE A 703 38.12 -29.88 -6.07
N ASP A 704 37.85 -30.68 -7.11
CA ASP A 704 37.34 -30.21 -8.42
C ASP A 704 36.23 -31.10 -9.00
N THR A 705 36.29 -32.41 -8.79
CA THR A 705 35.38 -33.38 -9.43
C THR A 705 33.92 -33.16 -8.98
N PRO A 706 32.98 -32.79 -9.87
CA PRO A 706 31.59 -32.58 -9.51
C PRO A 706 30.95 -33.84 -8.89
N ARG A 707 30.12 -33.66 -7.86
CA ARG A 707 29.49 -34.77 -7.11
C ARG A 707 28.69 -35.69 -8.05
N SER A 708 29.16 -36.93 -8.23
CA SER A 708 28.47 -37.98 -9.00
C SER A 708 27.86 -39.08 -8.13
N ARG A 709 28.31 -39.22 -6.88
CA ARG A 709 27.87 -40.25 -5.93
C ARG A 709 26.88 -39.80 -4.86
N SER A 710 26.01 -40.74 -4.50
CA SER A 710 25.13 -40.72 -3.35
C SER A 710 25.92 -40.93 -2.05
N VAL A 711 25.37 -40.52 -0.91
CA VAL A 711 25.85 -40.90 0.43
C VAL A 711 25.87 -42.43 0.66
N THR A 712 25.24 -43.20 -0.25
CA THR A 712 25.31 -44.67 -0.30
C THR A 712 26.48 -45.23 -1.12
N GLY A 713 27.34 -44.38 -1.73
CA GLY A 713 28.49 -44.77 -2.56
C GLY A 713 28.15 -45.08 -4.03
N GLU A 714 26.90 -45.45 -4.28
CA GLU A 714 26.27 -45.61 -5.59
C GLU A 714 26.18 -44.30 -6.39
N ALA A 715 25.91 -44.38 -7.69
CA ALA A 715 25.69 -43.21 -8.54
C ALA A 715 24.41 -42.42 -8.14
N LEU A 716 24.45 -41.09 -8.30
CA LEU A 716 23.30 -40.20 -8.19
C LEU A 716 22.34 -40.34 -9.39
N PRO A 717 21.06 -39.96 -9.23
CA PRO A 717 20.18 -39.80 -10.36
C PRO A 717 20.73 -38.76 -11.36
N SER A 718 20.58 -39.07 -12.65
CA SER A 718 20.82 -38.14 -13.74
C SER A 718 19.93 -36.91 -13.57
N ALA A 719 20.51 -35.71 -13.75
CA ALA A 719 19.78 -34.45 -13.63
C ALA A 719 18.55 -34.39 -14.55
N ARG A 720 18.59 -35.05 -15.71
CA ARG A 720 17.47 -35.18 -16.63
C ARG A 720 16.36 -36.10 -16.12
N VAL A 721 16.70 -37.16 -15.39
CA VAL A 721 15.71 -38.02 -14.72
C VAL A 721 15.00 -37.26 -13.60
N VAL A 722 15.73 -36.47 -12.80
CA VAL A 722 15.14 -35.58 -11.79
C VAL A 722 14.23 -34.53 -12.45
N SER A 723 14.69 -33.90 -13.54
CA SER A 723 13.89 -32.95 -14.34
C SER A 723 12.58 -33.57 -14.87
N ASN A 724 12.63 -34.80 -15.40
CA ASN A 724 11.44 -35.49 -15.90
C ASN A 724 10.46 -35.91 -14.80
N ALA A 725 10.94 -36.40 -13.64
CA ALA A 725 10.09 -36.91 -12.57
C ALA A 725 9.54 -35.82 -11.63
N VAL A 726 10.38 -34.85 -11.25
CA VAL A 726 10.04 -33.82 -10.25
C VAL A 726 9.48 -32.56 -10.93
N HIS A 727 9.99 -32.20 -12.11
CA HIS A 727 9.76 -30.89 -12.74
C HIS A 727 8.96 -30.94 -14.05
N PHE A 728 8.07 -31.93 -14.21
CA PHE A 728 7.18 -31.98 -15.37
C PHE A 728 6.20 -30.79 -15.42
N ASP A 729 5.75 -30.46 -16.63
CA ASP A 729 4.96 -29.26 -16.94
C ASP A 729 3.51 -29.41 -16.46
N LEU A 730 2.98 -28.44 -15.70
CA LEU A 730 1.57 -28.31 -15.34
C LEU A 730 1.12 -26.83 -15.42
N PRO A 731 -0.11 -26.56 -15.90
CA PRO A 731 -0.57 -25.20 -16.18
C PRO A 731 -1.16 -24.50 -14.93
N PHE A 732 -0.37 -24.33 -13.86
CA PHE A 732 -0.80 -23.62 -12.66
C PHE A 732 -0.47 -22.13 -12.72
N ASP A 733 -1.51 -21.29 -12.80
CA ASP A 733 -1.41 -19.82 -12.74
C ASP A 733 -1.45 -19.31 -11.30
N HIS A 734 -0.68 -18.26 -10.98
CA HIS A 734 -0.69 -17.67 -9.64
C HIS A 734 -1.94 -16.80 -9.39
N GLU A 735 -2.66 -17.06 -8.29
CA GLU A 735 -3.91 -16.39 -7.86
C GLU A 735 -3.85 -14.84 -7.74
N LYS A 736 -2.67 -14.20 -7.81
CA LYS A 736 -2.45 -12.84 -7.31
C LYS A 736 -1.29 -12.08 -7.97
N TYR A 737 -0.18 -12.75 -8.29
CA TYR A 737 1.01 -12.07 -8.80
C TYR A 737 1.04 -12.01 -10.33
N SER A 738 1.45 -10.86 -10.85
CA SER A 738 1.60 -10.64 -12.29
C SER A 738 2.88 -11.30 -12.81
N HIS A 739 2.96 -11.52 -14.12
CA HIS A 739 4.16 -12.06 -14.78
C HIS A 739 5.38 -11.11 -14.66
N MET A 740 5.17 -9.85 -14.23
CA MET A 740 6.23 -8.92 -13.83
C MET A 740 7.07 -9.42 -12.62
N VAL A 741 6.53 -10.29 -11.74
CA VAL A 741 7.31 -10.88 -10.63
C VAL A 741 8.43 -11.77 -11.16
N MET A 742 8.16 -12.56 -12.20
CA MET A 742 9.18 -13.30 -12.94
C MET A 742 10.15 -12.32 -13.60
N GLN A 743 9.61 -11.36 -14.35
CA GLN A 743 10.43 -10.54 -15.24
C GLN A 743 11.40 -9.60 -14.52
N PHE A 744 10.98 -8.99 -13.41
CA PHE A 744 11.86 -8.18 -12.58
C PHE A 744 12.87 -9.04 -11.82
N GLY A 745 12.49 -10.26 -11.41
CA GLY A 745 13.42 -11.23 -10.84
C GLY A 745 14.57 -11.56 -11.77
N GLN A 746 14.30 -11.73 -13.07
CA GLN A 746 15.33 -11.99 -14.06
C GLN A 746 16.31 -10.82 -14.21
N ILE A 747 15.83 -9.58 -14.43
CA ILE A 747 16.76 -8.43 -14.57
C ILE A 747 17.49 -8.11 -13.26
N LEU A 748 16.93 -8.47 -12.11
CA LEU A 748 17.60 -8.38 -10.81
C LEU A 748 18.65 -9.49 -10.60
N ASP A 749 18.46 -10.71 -11.12
CA ASP A 749 19.53 -11.72 -11.15
C ASP A 749 20.67 -11.28 -12.08
N HIS A 750 20.31 -10.77 -13.26
CA HIS A 750 21.25 -10.25 -14.26
C HIS A 750 21.98 -8.97 -13.83
N GLU A 751 21.57 -8.32 -12.73
CA GLU A 751 22.26 -7.20 -12.10
C GLU A 751 23.38 -7.65 -11.14
N MET A 752 23.34 -8.92 -10.69
CA MET A 752 24.20 -9.41 -9.60
C MET A 752 25.04 -10.64 -9.98
N THR A 753 24.49 -11.55 -10.79
CA THR A 753 25.05 -12.89 -11.01
C THR A 753 25.25 -13.20 -12.50
N HIS A 754 26.49 -13.56 -12.85
CA HIS A 754 26.82 -14.22 -14.11
C HIS A 754 28.12 -15.01 -13.92
N SER A 755 28.05 -16.35 -13.96
CA SER A 755 29.25 -17.19 -13.99
C SER A 755 29.54 -17.65 -15.42
N PRO A 756 30.57 -17.12 -16.09
CA PRO A 756 30.94 -17.54 -17.43
C PRO A 756 31.37 -19.02 -17.46
N VAL A 757 31.44 -19.58 -18.67
CA VAL A 757 31.91 -20.95 -18.93
C VAL A 757 33.35 -20.96 -19.43
N GLU A 758 34.03 -22.09 -19.24
CA GLU A 758 35.32 -22.36 -19.87
C GLU A 758 35.18 -22.30 -21.40
N ARG A 759 36.13 -21.65 -22.09
CA ARG A 759 36.17 -21.48 -23.55
C ARG A 759 37.41 -22.14 -24.16
N GLY A 760 37.40 -22.36 -25.46
CA GLY A 760 38.50 -22.99 -26.21
C GLY A 760 39.67 -22.05 -26.51
N PRO A 761 40.66 -22.53 -27.30
CA PRO A 761 41.61 -21.66 -27.98
C PRO A 761 40.88 -20.55 -28.74
N ASP A 762 41.51 -19.37 -28.82
CA ASP A 762 41.01 -18.20 -29.56
C ASP A 762 39.53 -17.83 -29.31
N ASP A 763 39.06 -18.08 -28.09
CA ASP A 763 37.74 -17.70 -27.55
C ASP A 763 36.53 -18.49 -28.11
N GLU A 764 36.76 -19.64 -28.76
CA GLU A 764 35.68 -20.47 -29.28
C GLU A 764 34.80 -21.10 -28.17
N ILE A 765 33.48 -21.15 -28.39
CA ILE A 765 32.53 -21.80 -27.48
C ILE A 765 32.71 -23.32 -27.55
N LEU A 766 32.95 -23.97 -26.39
CA LEU A 766 33.18 -25.41 -26.32
C LEU A 766 31.95 -26.22 -26.78
N ASN A 767 32.09 -26.94 -27.89
CA ASN A 767 31.03 -27.81 -28.44
C ASN A 767 30.91 -29.14 -27.68
N CYS A 768 30.43 -29.06 -26.43
CA CYS A 768 30.26 -30.22 -25.54
C CYS A 768 29.01 -31.07 -25.86
N THR A 769 28.59 -31.18 -27.12
CA THR A 769 27.38 -31.93 -27.54
C THR A 769 27.58 -33.44 -27.59
N ARG A 770 28.75 -33.90 -27.99
CA ARG A 770 29.11 -35.32 -28.02
C ARG A 770 29.37 -35.86 -26.60
N CYS A 771 29.03 -37.11 -26.34
CA CYS A 771 29.30 -37.75 -25.05
C CYS A 771 30.78 -37.96 -24.74
N ASP A 772 31.65 -38.06 -25.76
CA ASP A 772 33.11 -38.17 -25.64
C ASP A 772 33.83 -36.81 -25.72
N SER A 773 33.10 -35.71 -25.56
CA SER A 773 33.70 -34.36 -25.54
C SER A 773 34.67 -34.07 -24.38
N PRO A 774 34.61 -34.72 -23.19
CA PRO A 774 35.65 -34.58 -22.17
C PRO A 774 37.05 -35.01 -22.64
N GLU A 775 37.14 -36.07 -23.45
CA GLU A 775 38.38 -36.63 -24.00
C GLU A 775 38.76 -36.03 -25.36
N THR A 776 37.77 -35.67 -26.19
CA THR A 776 37.98 -35.25 -27.60
C THR A 776 37.98 -33.74 -27.83
N ILE A 777 37.36 -32.95 -26.94
CA ILE A 777 37.24 -31.48 -27.08
C ILE A 777 37.94 -30.76 -25.92
N SER A 778 37.53 -31.03 -24.68
CA SER A 778 38.09 -30.39 -23.48
C SER A 778 37.61 -31.07 -22.21
N VAL A 779 38.50 -31.26 -21.23
CA VAL A 779 38.18 -31.74 -19.87
C VAL A 779 37.21 -30.84 -19.09
N HIS A 780 36.84 -29.68 -19.66
CA HIS A 780 35.81 -28.79 -19.13
C HIS A 780 34.42 -29.02 -19.74
N CYS A 781 34.28 -29.94 -20.69
CA CYS A 781 33.00 -30.50 -21.06
C CYS A 781 32.52 -31.51 -20.01
N MET A 782 31.23 -31.49 -19.69
CA MET A 782 30.57 -32.48 -18.82
C MET A 782 29.20 -32.87 -19.40
N PRO A 783 29.17 -33.47 -20.61
CA PRO A 783 27.92 -33.80 -21.31
C PRO A 783 27.08 -34.79 -20.51
N LEU A 784 25.76 -34.64 -20.53
CA LEU A 784 24.85 -35.55 -19.82
C LEU A 784 24.19 -36.54 -20.79
N PRO A 785 24.46 -37.86 -20.69
CA PRO A 785 23.79 -38.87 -21.51
C PRO A 785 22.27 -38.83 -21.35
N VAL A 786 21.56 -38.80 -22.49
CA VAL A 786 20.10 -38.88 -22.52
C VAL A 786 19.66 -40.26 -21.99
N PRO A 787 18.64 -40.35 -21.10
CA PRO A 787 18.10 -41.63 -20.62
C PRO A 787 17.59 -42.55 -21.74
N HIS A 788 17.37 -43.84 -21.41
CA HIS A 788 16.76 -44.80 -22.34
C HIS A 788 15.28 -44.51 -22.59
N ASP A 789 14.57 -44.01 -21.58
CA ASP A 789 13.12 -43.77 -21.60
C ASP A 789 12.80 -42.26 -21.45
N ASP A 790 13.61 -41.38 -22.07
CA ASP A 790 13.34 -39.94 -22.02
C ASP A 790 12.10 -39.58 -22.87
N PRO A 791 11.15 -38.80 -22.34
CA PRO A 791 9.89 -38.50 -23.03
C PRO A 791 10.02 -37.45 -24.15
N HIS A 792 11.22 -36.93 -24.42
CA HIS A 792 11.42 -35.93 -25.48
C HIS A 792 12.66 -36.17 -26.34
N PHE A 793 13.83 -36.39 -25.72
CA PHE A 793 15.08 -36.57 -26.45
C PHE A 793 15.32 -38.05 -26.75
N PRO A 794 15.57 -38.47 -28.00
CA PRO A 794 15.91 -39.85 -28.30
C PRO A 794 17.28 -40.21 -27.69
N THR A 795 17.43 -41.44 -27.20
CA THR A 795 18.66 -41.91 -26.55
C THR A 795 19.88 -41.92 -27.48
N HIS A 796 19.65 -42.05 -28.79
CA HIS A 796 20.66 -41.99 -29.83
C HIS A 796 20.29 -40.89 -30.85
N ASP A 797 21.26 -40.40 -31.61
CA ASP A 797 21.05 -39.43 -32.68
C ASP A 797 20.71 -40.11 -34.03
N ASP A 798 20.55 -39.30 -35.08
CA ASP A 798 20.20 -39.76 -36.43
C ASP A 798 21.31 -40.62 -37.10
N TYR A 799 22.52 -40.65 -36.52
CA TYR A 799 23.63 -41.50 -36.95
C TYR A 799 23.73 -42.79 -36.13
N GLY A 800 22.93 -42.92 -35.07
CA GLY A 800 22.93 -44.05 -34.13
C GLY A 800 23.91 -43.90 -32.97
N GLU A 801 24.62 -42.77 -32.86
CA GLU A 801 25.56 -42.50 -31.77
C GLU A 801 24.84 -42.11 -30.48
N ARG A 802 25.48 -42.29 -29.32
CA ARG A 802 24.84 -41.98 -28.03
C ARG A 802 24.59 -40.48 -27.90
N ARG A 803 23.33 -40.10 -27.67
CA ARG A 803 22.95 -38.70 -27.51
C ARG A 803 23.27 -38.20 -26.09
N CYS A 804 23.88 -37.01 -26.04
CA CYS A 804 24.06 -36.24 -24.81
C CYS A 804 23.37 -34.86 -24.89
N LEU A 805 23.05 -34.28 -23.74
CA LEU A 805 22.73 -32.87 -23.59
C LEU A 805 24.03 -32.10 -23.30
N PRO A 806 24.31 -30.98 -23.99
CA PRO A 806 25.57 -30.26 -23.82
C PRO A 806 25.66 -29.51 -22.50
N PHE A 807 26.85 -29.54 -21.90
CA PHE A 807 27.19 -28.72 -20.73
C PHE A 807 28.70 -28.45 -20.69
N ALA A 808 29.09 -27.18 -20.58
CA ALA A 808 30.44 -26.73 -20.27
C ALA A 808 30.52 -26.24 -18.83
N ARG A 809 31.59 -26.59 -18.12
CA ARG A 809 31.87 -26.18 -16.73
C ARG A 809 32.12 -24.67 -16.61
N SER A 810 31.85 -24.10 -15.44
CA SER A 810 32.01 -22.67 -15.19
C SER A 810 33.48 -22.30 -14.94
N LEU A 811 33.88 -21.13 -15.45
CA LEU A 811 35.25 -20.60 -15.45
C LEU A 811 35.86 -20.54 -14.03
N LEU A 812 37.11 -20.99 -13.92
CA LEU A 812 37.90 -20.90 -12.68
C LEU A 812 38.15 -19.45 -12.24
N GLY A 813 37.73 -19.11 -11.02
CA GLY A 813 38.02 -17.83 -10.34
C GLY A 813 39.05 -17.95 -9.21
N GLN A 814 39.74 -19.09 -9.11
CA GLN A 814 40.50 -19.50 -7.94
C GLN A 814 41.88 -18.81 -7.84
N LEU A 815 42.09 -18.04 -6.77
CA LEU A 815 43.31 -17.23 -6.59
C LEU A 815 44.48 -17.95 -5.91
N THR A 816 44.23 -19.09 -5.27
CA THR A 816 45.18 -19.83 -4.40
C THR A 816 44.90 -21.34 -4.44
N LEU A 817 45.90 -22.18 -4.16
CA LEU A 817 45.71 -23.63 -3.98
C LEU A 817 44.59 -23.95 -2.97
N GLY A 818 43.75 -24.94 -3.29
CA GLY A 818 42.52 -25.27 -2.58
C GLY A 818 41.51 -25.95 -3.52
N TYR A 819 40.25 -26.03 -3.11
CA TYR A 819 39.15 -26.49 -3.97
C TYR A 819 38.78 -25.46 -5.05
N ARG A 820 38.13 -25.95 -6.12
CA ARG A 820 37.59 -25.15 -7.22
C ARG A 820 36.54 -24.16 -6.75
N ASN A 821 36.75 -22.91 -7.12
CA ASN A 821 35.80 -21.82 -6.95
C ASN A 821 35.62 -21.10 -8.30
N GLN A 822 34.37 -20.77 -8.61
CA GLN A 822 33.94 -20.18 -9.88
C GLN A 822 33.85 -18.66 -9.79
N LEU A 823 34.03 -18.02 -10.94
CA LEU A 823 34.02 -16.57 -11.08
C LEU A 823 32.60 -15.99 -11.21
N ASN A 824 32.40 -14.76 -10.72
CA ASN A 824 31.28 -13.88 -11.08
C ASN A 824 31.80 -12.75 -11.98
N GLN A 825 31.28 -12.65 -13.20
CA GLN A 825 31.65 -11.61 -14.18
C GLN A 825 31.13 -10.23 -13.77
N LEU A 826 29.98 -10.19 -13.09
CA LEU A 826 29.32 -8.94 -12.69
C LEU A 826 29.75 -8.43 -11.30
N THR A 827 29.49 -7.16 -11.05
CA THR A 827 29.42 -6.62 -9.69
C THR A 827 28.28 -7.28 -8.89
N PRO A 828 28.51 -7.74 -7.65
CA PRO A 828 27.44 -8.21 -6.75
C PRO A 828 26.46 -7.13 -6.29
N TYR A 829 26.84 -5.85 -6.40
CA TYR A 829 26.07 -4.71 -5.90
C TYR A 829 24.90 -4.36 -6.81
N LEU A 830 23.85 -3.75 -6.25
CA LEU A 830 22.78 -3.11 -7.04
C LEU A 830 23.25 -1.71 -7.45
N ASP A 831 23.93 -1.60 -8.60
CA ASP A 831 24.47 -0.33 -9.12
C ASP A 831 24.18 0.00 -10.59
N GLY A 832 23.25 -0.74 -11.17
CA GLY A 832 22.84 -0.68 -12.56
C GLY A 832 23.79 -1.39 -13.50
N SER A 833 24.52 -2.41 -13.05
CA SER A 833 25.46 -3.19 -13.88
C SER A 833 24.79 -3.71 -15.16
N ALA A 834 23.55 -4.21 -15.07
CA ALA A 834 22.74 -4.67 -16.21
C ALA A 834 22.35 -3.56 -17.22
N ILE A 835 22.59 -2.29 -16.85
CA ILE A 835 22.31 -1.08 -17.63
C ILE A 835 23.62 -0.39 -18.10
N TYR A 836 24.71 -0.53 -17.34
CA TYR A 836 25.93 0.26 -17.48
C TYR A 836 27.20 -0.54 -17.79
N GLY A 837 27.19 -1.87 -17.66
CA GLY A 837 28.38 -2.73 -17.74
C GLY A 837 29.07 -2.90 -16.39
N SER A 838 29.96 -3.89 -16.30
CA SER A 838 30.81 -4.17 -15.12
C SER A 838 32.28 -3.77 -15.34
N THR A 839 32.60 -3.24 -16.52
CA THR A 839 33.92 -2.76 -16.92
C THR A 839 33.85 -1.33 -17.48
N GLU A 840 34.97 -0.61 -17.46
CA GLU A 840 35.06 0.71 -18.12
C GLU A 840 34.95 0.62 -19.65
N CYS A 841 35.12 -0.57 -20.23
CA CYS A 841 35.05 -0.81 -21.68
C CYS A 841 33.61 -0.96 -22.17
N GLU A 842 32.79 -1.81 -21.52
CA GLU A 842 31.34 -1.89 -21.77
C GLU A 842 30.67 -0.52 -21.51
N ALA A 843 31.02 0.13 -20.39
CA ALA A 843 30.46 1.43 -20.03
C ALA A 843 30.82 2.54 -21.04
N ALA A 844 31.96 2.45 -21.72
CA ALA A 844 32.33 3.36 -22.79
C ALA A 844 31.54 3.09 -24.09
N GLU A 845 31.32 1.81 -24.45
CA GLU A 845 30.54 1.42 -25.63
C GLU A 845 29.07 1.83 -25.52
N LEU A 846 28.49 1.69 -24.32
CA LEU A 846 27.09 2.01 -24.04
C LEU A 846 26.80 3.52 -23.96
N ARG A 847 27.82 4.38 -23.87
CA ARG A 847 27.65 5.84 -23.74
C ARG A 847 27.59 6.55 -25.09
N SER A 848 26.78 7.60 -25.18
CA SER A 848 26.77 8.50 -26.35
C SER A 848 27.79 9.64 -26.23
N PHE A 849 28.36 9.85 -25.05
CA PHE A 849 29.21 11.00 -24.68
C PHE A 849 28.60 12.38 -25.03
N VAL A 850 27.26 12.49 -25.07
CA VAL A 850 26.53 13.74 -25.33
C VAL A 850 25.39 13.94 -24.34
N GLY A 851 25.66 14.75 -23.30
CA GLY A 851 24.68 15.22 -22.31
C GLY A 851 24.45 14.26 -21.15
N GLY A 852 25.44 13.40 -20.85
CA GLY A 852 25.42 12.37 -19.83
C GLY A 852 24.47 11.23 -20.16
N ARG A 853 24.46 10.78 -21.41
CA ARG A 853 23.44 9.89 -21.97
C ARG A 853 24.03 8.55 -22.41
N LEU A 854 23.21 7.51 -22.31
CA LEU A 854 23.44 6.23 -22.98
C LEU A 854 23.02 6.30 -24.45
N ASN A 855 23.70 5.53 -25.29
CA ASN A 855 23.39 5.39 -26.70
C ASN A 855 21.98 4.79 -26.90
N SER A 856 21.34 5.11 -28.03
CA SER A 856 20.01 4.57 -28.38
C SER A 856 19.80 4.47 -29.89
N THR A 857 20.88 4.23 -30.66
CA THR A 857 20.82 3.85 -32.07
C THR A 857 20.85 2.32 -32.22
N ASN A 858 20.25 1.78 -33.28
CA ASN A 858 20.21 0.33 -33.54
C ASN A 858 21.51 -0.19 -34.19
N LEU A 859 22.68 0.36 -33.83
CA LEU A 859 23.95 0.15 -34.51
C LEU A 859 25.12 0.12 -33.50
N GLY A 860 25.36 -1.07 -32.97
CA GLY A 860 26.63 -1.51 -32.38
C GLY A 860 27.00 -2.87 -33.00
N ASP A 861 28.10 -3.48 -32.57
CA ASP A 861 28.38 -4.87 -32.93
C ASP A 861 27.39 -5.81 -32.19
N GLN A 862 27.07 -6.97 -32.78
CA GLN A 862 25.99 -7.83 -32.28
C GLN A 862 26.45 -8.77 -31.17
N GLU A 863 25.55 -9.08 -30.22
CA GLU A 863 25.78 -10.11 -29.20
C GLU A 863 26.14 -11.46 -29.85
N GLN A 864 27.16 -12.13 -29.30
CA GLN A 864 27.80 -13.33 -29.87
C GLN A 864 26.80 -14.50 -30.09
N ASP A 865 25.77 -14.58 -29.24
CA ASP A 865 24.75 -15.64 -29.23
C ASP A 865 23.42 -15.22 -29.91
N CYS A 866 23.40 -14.13 -30.68
CA CYS A 866 22.22 -13.60 -31.36
C CYS A 866 21.64 -14.57 -32.41
N ARG A 867 20.31 -14.75 -32.42
CA ARG A 867 19.59 -15.67 -33.33
C ARG A 867 18.51 -15.00 -34.18
N SER A 868 18.52 -13.67 -34.28
CA SER A 868 17.65 -12.93 -35.19
C SER A 868 18.24 -12.81 -36.59
N SER A 869 17.36 -12.64 -37.58
CA SER A 869 17.75 -12.22 -38.92
C SER A 869 18.64 -10.96 -38.87
N PRO A 870 19.69 -10.82 -39.72
CA PRO A 870 20.53 -9.61 -39.79
C PRO A 870 19.76 -8.30 -40.07
N ARG A 871 18.48 -8.37 -40.46
CA ARG A 871 17.57 -7.22 -40.57
C ARG A 871 17.10 -6.66 -39.21
N PHE A 872 17.19 -7.47 -38.15
CA PHE A 872 16.62 -7.26 -36.83
C PHE A 872 17.66 -7.62 -35.75
N PRO A 873 18.77 -6.88 -35.66
CA PRO A 873 19.90 -7.22 -34.78
C PRO A 873 19.49 -7.30 -33.30
N CYS A 874 20.16 -8.15 -32.53
CA CYS A 874 20.07 -8.17 -31.07
C CYS A 874 20.59 -6.86 -30.45
N PHE A 875 20.20 -6.58 -29.20
CA PHE A 875 20.51 -5.31 -28.53
C PHE A 875 21.76 -5.43 -27.65
N VAL A 876 22.54 -4.36 -27.56
CA VAL A 876 23.68 -4.27 -26.63
C VAL A 876 23.24 -3.54 -25.36
N ALA A 877 23.58 -4.07 -24.19
CA ALA A 877 23.28 -3.52 -22.87
C ALA A 877 24.45 -3.79 -21.90
N GLY A 878 24.30 -3.44 -20.62
CA GLY A 878 25.29 -3.73 -19.57
C GLY A 878 25.40 -5.21 -19.17
N ASP A 879 24.56 -6.07 -19.75
CA ASP A 879 24.60 -7.53 -19.60
C ASP A 879 24.27 -8.19 -20.96
N GLU A 880 25.15 -9.11 -21.39
CA GLU A 880 25.12 -9.80 -22.70
C GLU A 880 23.95 -10.80 -22.87
N ARG A 881 23.10 -10.93 -21.85
CA ARG A 881 21.93 -11.81 -21.87
C ARG A 881 20.64 -11.02 -22.08
N ASN A 882 20.69 -9.72 -22.32
CA ASN A 882 19.50 -8.86 -22.43
C ASN A 882 18.54 -9.24 -23.58
N SER A 883 19.06 -9.89 -24.64
CA SER A 883 18.26 -10.46 -25.73
C SER A 883 17.76 -11.89 -25.48
N HIS A 884 18.03 -12.51 -24.31
CA HIS A 884 17.65 -13.91 -24.03
C HIS A 884 16.17 -14.20 -24.28
N GLN A 885 15.27 -13.26 -23.94
CA GLN A 885 13.85 -13.35 -24.26
C GLN A 885 13.17 -11.96 -24.28
N PRO A 886 12.08 -11.76 -25.05
CA PRO A 886 11.55 -10.43 -25.36
C PRO A 886 11.09 -9.57 -24.17
N GLY A 887 10.62 -10.19 -23.09
CA GLY A 887 10.23 -9.48 -21.87
C GLY A 887 11.43 -8.90 -21.11
N LEU A 888 12.58 -9.56 -21.14
CA LEU A 888 13.83 -9.05 -20.55
C LEU A 888 14.32 -7.84 -21.33
N THR A 889 14.42 -7.97 -22.65
CA THR A 889 14.78 -6.87 -23.58
C THR A 889 13.87 -5.65 -23.37
N SER A 890 12.58 -5.88 -23.10
CA SER A 890 11.61 -4.83 -22.77
C SER A 890 11.96 -4.07 -21.47
N MET A 891 12.49 -4.74 -20.45
CA MET A 891 12.90 -4.11 -19.19
C MET A 891 14.21 -3.33 -19.31
N HIS A 892 15.25 -3.86 -19.97
CA HIS A 892 16.48 -3.09 -20.24
C HIS A 892 16.14 -1.81 -21.04
N ASN A 893 15.22 -1.89 -22.00
CA ASN A 893 14.77 -0.72 -22.75
C ASN A 893 14.03 0.32 -21.89
N ILE A 894 13.32 -0.08 -20.82
CA ILE A 894 12.68 0.84 -19.89
C ILE A 894 13.71 1.59 -19.03
N PHE A 895 14.72 0.91 -18.47
CA PHE A 895 15.77 1.56 -17.68
C PHE A 895 16.72 2.42 -18.53
N LEU A 896 17.03 2.00 -19.76
CA LEU A 896 17.72 2.82 -20.76
C LEU A 896 16.98 4.14 -21.05
N ARG A 897 15.65 4.06 -21.23
CA ARG A 897 14.80 5.26 -21.38
C ARG A 897 14.83 6.12 -20.12
N GLU A 898 14.85 5.53 -18.92
CA GLU A 898 14.81 6.26 -17.64
C GLU A 898 16.10 7.05 -17.37
N HIS A 899 17.27 6.43 -17.54
CA HIS A 899 18.55 7.13 -17.49
C HIS A 899 18.54 8.33 -18.45
N ASN A 900 18.19 8.10 -19.71
CA ASN A 900 18.10 9.18 -20.70
C ASN A 900 16.99 10.21 -20.40
N ARG A 901 15.95 9.88 -19.60
CA ARG A 901 14.93 10.83 -19.10
C ARG A 901 15.46 11.66 -17.94
N ILE A 902 16.34 11.13 -17.10
CA ILE A 902 16.90 11.81 -15.93
C ILE A 902 18.06 12.72 -16.36
N ALA A 903 19.00 12.24 -17.19
CA ALA A 903 20.12 13.02 -17.71
C ALA A 903 19.65 14.34 -18.37
N ARG A 904 18.65 14.27 -19.27
CA ARG A 904 18.05 15.45 -19.91
C ARG A 904 17.40 16.44 -18.95
N LYS A 905 16.97 16.01 -17.75
CA LYS A 905 16.46 16.91 -16.70
C LYS A 905 17.60 17.53 -15.90
N LEU A 906 18.63 16.75 -15.55
CA LEU A 906 19.82 17.26 -14.86
C LEU A 906 20.58 18.29 -15.72
N GLU A 907 20.65 18.07 -17.03
CA GLU A 907 21.19 18.99 -18.04
C GLU A 907 20.42 20.33 -18.08
N GLN A 908 19.09 20.29 -17.92
CA GLN A 908 18.23 21.48 -17.88
C GLN A 908 18.31 22.23 -16.53
N ILE A 909 18.51 21.50 -15.43
CA ILE A 909 18.61 22.07 -14.08
C ILE A 909 20.03 22.61 -13.80
N ASN A 910 21.06 21.98 -14.36
CA ASN A 910 22.47 22.30 -14.17
C ASN A 910 23.20 22.49 -15.51
N PRO A 911 22.96 23.58 -16.27
CA PRO A 911 23.56 23.80 -17.61
C PRO A 911 25.08 23.96 -17.65
N PHE A 912 25.77 23.84 -16.50
CA PHE A 912 27.21 23.93 -16.35
C PHE A 912 27.87 22.59 -16.01
N TRP A 913 27.10 21.50 -15.90
CA TRP A 913 27.66 20.16 -15.75
C TRP A 913 28.12 19.61 -17.10
N ASP A 914 29.25 18.90 -17.10
CA ASP A 914 29.77 18.20 -18.26
C ASP A 914 29.10 16.83 -18.46
N ASP A 915 29.46 16.13 -19.54
CA ASP A 915 28.93 14.80 -19.86
C ASP A 915 29.17 13.79 -18.72
N GLU A 916 30.36 13.81 -18.12
CA GLU A 916 30.74 12.88 -17.05
C GLU A 916 29.93 13.12 -15.78
N ARG A 917 29.77 14.38 -15.34
CA ARG A 917 28.97 14.71 -14.17
C ARG A 917 27.50 14.37 -14.39
N LEU A 918 26.97 14.63 -15.59
CA LEU A 918 25.60 14.26 -15.95
C LEU A 918 25.41 12.75 -15.98
N TYR A 919 26.33 12.00 -16.57
CA TYR A 919 26.29 10.54 -16.62
C TYR A 919 26.37 9.92 -15.23
N GLN A 920 27.35 10.31 -14.40
CA GLN A 920 27.57 9.70 -13.08
C GLN A 920 26.45 10.01 -12.07
N GLU A 921 25.93 11.25 -12.01
CA GLU A 921 24.74 11.52 -11.17
C GLU A 921 23.50 10.80 -11.69
N THR A 922 23.34 10.62 -13.01
CA THR A 922 22.22 9.86 -13.58
C THR A 922 22.33 8.37 -13.24
N ARG A 923 23.52 7.74 -13.43
CA ARG A 923 23.80 6.36 -13.02
C ARG A 923 23.54 6.17 -11.53
N ARG A 924 24.06 7.08 -10.69
CA ARG A 924 23.88 7.05 -9.23
C ARG A 924 22.41 7.14 -8.82
N ILE A 925 21.59 7.95 -9.49
CA ILE A 925 20.14 8.02 -9.23
C ILE A 925 19.43 6.75 -9.69
N VAL A 926 19.64 6.28 -10.92
CA VAL A 926 18.95 5.07 -11.44
C VAL A 926 19.33 3.82 -10.64
N ALA A 927 20.60 3.69 -10.22
CA ALA A 927 21.04 2.66 -9.28
C ALA A 927 20.26 2.71 -7.95
N ALA A 928 20.07 3.90 -7.40
CA ALA A 928 19.28 4.09 -6.19
C ALA A 928 17.78 3.81 -6.40
N GLU A 929 17.21 4.12 -7.57
CA GLU A 929 15.84 3.76 -7.95
C GLU A 929 15.68 2.24 -8.04
N PHE A 930 16.59 1.54 -8.75
CA PHE A 930 16.59 0.09 -8.91
C PHE A 930 16.75 -0.64 -7.56
N ALA A 931 17.71 -0.21 -6.74
CA ALA A 931 17.90 -0.72 -5.39
C ALA A 931 16.69 -0.41 -4.49
N HIS A 932 16.08 0.78 -4.58
CA HIS A 932 14.89 1.09 -3.79
C HIS A 932 13.73 0.16 -4.15
N ILE A 933 13.44 -0.04 -5.44
CA ILE A 933 12.41 -0.99 -5.92
C ILE A 933 12.67 -2.39 -5.38
N ALA A 934 13.91 -2.88 -5.46
CA ALA A 934 14.28 -4.21 -4.94
C ALA A 934 13.98 -4.37 -3.44
N TYR A 935 14.43 -3.44 -2.58
CA TYR A 935 14.24 -3.54 -1.12
C TYR A 935 12.84 -3.09 -0.61
N ASN A 936 12.13 -2.23 -1.34
CA ASN A 936 10.85 -1.63 -0.91
C ASN A 936 9.61 -2.32 -1.51
N GLU A 937 9.71 -2.90 -2.71
CA GLU A 937 8.59 -3.56 -3.40
C GLU A 937 8.83 -5.06 -3.58
N TYR A 938 9.98 -5.48 -4.12
CA TYR A 938 10.20 -6.85 -4.56
C TYR A 938 10.53 -7.84 -3.42
N LEU A 939 11.54 -7.56 -2.59
CA LEU A 939 11.92 -8.45 -1.47
C LEU A 939 10.81 -8.65 -0.41
N PRO A 940 9.97 -7.64 -0.06
CA PRO A 940 8.81 -7.85 0.79
C PRO A 940 7.83 -8.91 0.29
N LEU A 941 7.64 -9.00 -1.04
CA LEU A 941 6.78 -9.98 -1.69
C LEU A 941 7.42 -11.37 -1.67
N LEU A 942 8.71 -11.47 -2.00
CA LEU A 942 9.44 -12.75 -2.00
C LEU A 942 9.58 -13.36 -0.61
N LEU A 943 10.04 -12.58 0.37
CA LEU A 943 10.53 -13.08 1.65
C LEU A 943 9.49 -12.97 2.78
N GLY A 944 8.46 -12.15 2.58
CA GLY A 944 7.46 -11.83 3.58
C GLY A 944 7.98 -10.97 4.73
N ARG A 945 7.05 -10.27 5.39
CA ARG A 945 7.38 -9.22 6.37
C ARG A 945 8.05 -9.75 7.65
N ARG A 946 8.09 -11.07 7.89
CA ARG A 946 8.84 -11.70 9.00
C ARG A 946 10.34 -11.82 8.68
N VAL A 947 10.71 -12.31 7.51
CA VAL A 947 12.12 -12.44 7.11
C VAL A 947 12.74 -11.07 6.85
N MET A 948 12.02 -10.14 6.21
CA MET A 948 12.47 -8.75 6.03
C MET A 948 12.86 -8.06 7.35
N ARG A 949 12.16 -8.37 8.46
CA ARG A 949 12.53 -7.92 9.82
C ARG A 949 13.74 -8.67 10.38
N LYS A 950 13.77 -10.01 10.30
CA LYS A 950 14.88 -10.85 10.81
C LYS A 950 16.24 -10.42 10.24
N TYR A 951 16.29 -10.01 8.97
CA TYR A 951 17.52 -9.66 8.26
C TYR A 951 17.74 -8.13 8.07
N ASP A 952 16.98 -7.25 8.75
CA ASP A 952 17.06 -5.77 8.62
C ASP A 952 16.99 -5.25 7.17
N LEU A 953 16.22 -5.92 6.31
CA LEU A 953 16.15 -5.61 4.88
C LEU A 953 15.25 -4.40 4.58
N ASN A 954 14.26 -4.11 5.43
CA ASN A 954 13.32 -2.99 5.25
C ASN A 954 14.00 -1.64 5.00
N THR A 955 13.49 -0.87 4.04
CA THR A 955 13.91 0.52 3.78
C THR A 955 13.47 1.47 4.90
N ARG A 956 14.27 2.50 5.19
CA ARG A 956 13.91 3.58 6.11
C ARG A 956 12.84 4.48 5.47
N LYS A 957 11.94 5.04 6.28
CA LYS A 957 10.91 5.99 5.80
C LYS A 957 11.31 7.46 5.98
N THR A 958 12.28 7.73 6.86
CA THR A 958 12.92 9.03 7.06
C THR A 958 14.37 8.83 7.51
N GLY A 959 15.21 9.87 7.43
CA GLY A 959 16.62 9.82 7.87
C GLY A 959 17.49 8.88 7.02
N TYR A 960 18.54 8.33 7.63
CA TYR A 960 19.56 7.49 7.00
C TYR A 960 19.59 6.05 7.55
N TYR A 961 20.34 5.20 6.86
CA TYR A 961 20.82 3.92 7.34
C TYR A 961 22.23 4.07 7.92
N HIS A 962 22.50 3.41 9.04
CA HIS A 962 23.76 3.53 9.80
C HIS A 962 24.45 2.15 10.00
N GLY A 963 24.07 1.14 9.21
CA GLY A 963 24.48 -0.26 9.40
C GLY A 963 25.55 -0.75 8.44
N TYR A 964 26.38 0.16 7.88
CA TYR A 964 27.47 -0.22 6.98
C TYR A 964 28.64 -0.86 7.75
N ASP A 965 29.11 -2.01 7.29
CA ASP A 965 30.23 -2.77 7.87
C ASP A 965 31.45 -2.83 6.93
N PRO A 966 32.55 -2.10 7.23
CA PRO A 966 33.77 -2.13 6.42
C PRO A 966 34.61 -3.40 6.59
N GLN A 967 34.22 -4.38 7.41
CA GLN A 967 34.86 -5.69 7.51
C GLN A 967 34.17 -6.78 6.67
N CYS A 968 32.94 -6.54 6.23
CA CYS A 968 32.13 -7.52 5.50
C CYS A 968 32.45 -7.57 3.99
N ASP A 969 32.22 -8.74 3.39
CA ASP A 969 32.26 -9.01 1.95
C ASP A 969 30.84 -9.22 1.36
N ALA A 970 30.51 -8.49 0.29
CA ALA A 970 29.24 -8.56 -0.42
C ALA A 970 29.17 -9.67 -1.49
N SER A 971 30.27 -10.39 -1.77
CA SER A 971 30.37 -11.37 -2.87
C SER A 971 29.18 -12.34 -2.95
N ILE A 972 28.68 -12.60 -4.17
CA ILE A 972 27.54 -13.50 -4.37
C ILE A 972 27.91 -14.93 -3.94
N SER A 973 27.00 -15.58 -3.22
CA SER A 973 27.19 -16.95 -2.76
C SER A 973 26.77 -17.98 -3.81
N HIS A 974 27.48 -19.10 -3.89
CA HIS A 974 27.13 -20.20 -4.80
C HIS A 974 25.66 -20.68 -4.68
N PRO A 975 25.12 -21.02 -3.49
CA PRO A 975 23.72 -21.46 -3.38
C PRO A 975 22.70 -20.42 -3.84
N PHE A 976 23.05 -19.12 -3.80
CA PHE A 976 22.23 -18.05 -4.38
C PHE A 976 22.24 -18.12 -5.91
N ALA A 977 23.43 -18.07 -6.53
CA ALA A 977 23.63 -18.00 -7.97
C ALA A 977 23.30 -19.30 -8.73
N THR A 978 23.40 -20.48 -8.10
CA THR A 978 23.15 -21.78 -8.77
C THR A 978 21.76 -22.35 -8.53
N ALA A 979 21.05 -21.90 -7.48
CA ALA A 979 19.78 -22.52 -7.07
C ALA A 979 18.76 -21.51 -6.54
N ALA A 980 19.01 -20.84 -5.41
CA ALA A 980 17.96 -20.15 -4.68
C ALA A 980 17.36 -18.98 -5.47
N PHE A 981 18.16 -18.15 -6.13
CA PHE A 981 17.63 -17.03 -6.92
C PHE A 981 17.07 -17.45 -8.29
N ARG A 982 17.29 -18.71 -8.71
CA ARG A 982 16.72 -19.28 -9.94
C ARG A 982 15.25 -19.70 -9.83
N PHE A 983 14.61 -19.44 -8.69
CA PHE A 983 13.18 -19.68 -8.48
C PHE A 983 12.30 -19.07 -9.57
N GLY A 984 12.74 -17.96 -10.19
CA GLY A 984 12.05 -17.32 -11.31
C GLY A 984 11.76 -18.26 -12.48
N HIS A 985 12.54 -19.34 -12.67
CA HIS A 985 12.29 -20.36 -13.71
C HIS A 985 10.95 -21.08 -13.54
N THR A 986 10.43 -21.17 -12.31
CA THR A 986 9.09 -21.74 -12.03
C THR A 986 7.96 -20.83 -12.51
N LEU A 987 8.20 -19.51 -12.50
CA LEU A 987 7.19 -18.47 -12.73
C LEU A 987 6.96 -18.16 -14.23
N VAL A 988 7.74 -18.76 -15.14
CA VAL A 988 7.78 -18.44 -16.58
C VAL A 988 6.66 -19.12 -17.36
N ARG A 989 5.81 -18.32 -18.01
CA ARG A 989 4.84 -18.83 -19.01
C ARG A 989 5.54 -19.19 -20.33
N ARG A 990 5.06 -20.21 -21.05
CA ARG A 990 5.45 -20.42 -22.47
C ARG A 990 5.01 -19.26 -23.38
N PHE A 991 3.83 -18.70 -23.14
CA PHE A 991 3.24 -17.67 -24.01
C PHE A 991 3.19 -16.31 -23.32
N PHE A 992 3.83 -15.32 -23.94
CA PHE A 992 3.89 -13.94 -23.48
C PHE A 992 2.81 -13.11 -24.21
N SER A 993 1.72 -12.80 -23.54
CA SER A 993 0.60 -12.03 -24.12
C SER A 993 1.00 -10.61 -24.55
N ARG A 994 0.29 -10.09 -25.55
CA ARG A 994 0.39 -8.69 -26.01
C ARG A 994 -0.91 -7.97 -25.71
N PHE A 995 -0.86 -6.97 -24.83
CA PHE A 995 -2.05 -6.22 -24.42
C PHE A 995 -2.04 -4.78 -24.94
N ASP A 996 -3.23 -4.18 -25.08
CA ASP A 996 -3.42 -2.78 -25.48
C ASP A 996 -3.27 -1.81 -24.29
N ALA A 997 -3.46 -0.51 -24.53
CA ALA A 997 -3.43 0.54 -23.50
C ALA A 997 -4.51 0.41 -22.41
N PHE A 998 -5.42 -0.57 -22.52
CA PHE A 998 -6.58 -0.81 -21.67
C PHE A 998 -6.61 -2.23 -21.07
N TYR A 999 -5.54 -3.03 -21.25
CA TYR A 999 -5.36 -4.40 -20.77
C TYR A 999 -6.24 -5.45 -21.49
N ASN A 1000 -6.68 -5.18 -22.72
CA ASN A 1000 -7.29 -6.17 -23.60
C ASN A 1000 -6.23 -6.89 -24.44
N ASN A 1001 -6.51 -8.12 -24.89
CA ASN A 1001 -5.72 -8.79 -25.94
C ASN A 1001 -5.61 -7.90 -27.19
N PHE A 1002 -4.39 -7.55 -27.60
CA PHE A 1002 -4.11 -6.71 -28.76
C PHE A 1002 -3.82 -7.55 -30.01
N THR A 1003 -2.91 -8.51 -29.88
CA THR A 1003 -2.47 -9.44 -30.94
C THR A 1003 -2.10 -10.80 -30.31
N TRP A 1004 -1.73 -11.78 -31.15
CA TRP A 1004 -1.31 -13.10 -30.69
C TRP A 1004 -0.13 -13.03 -29.69
N PRO A 1005 -0.08 -13.91 -28.69
CA PRO A 1005 1.04 -13.97 -27.75
C PRO A 1005 2.32 -14.43 -28.46
N VAL A 1006 3.46 -14.03 -27.91
CA VAL A 1006 4.77 -14.51 -28.36
C VAL A 1006 5.04 -15.87 -27.70
N ASP A 1007 5.29 -16.92 -28.50
CA ASP A 1007 5.76 -18.20 -27.99
C ASP A 1007 7.25 -18.10 -27.66
N LEU A 1008 7.60 -18.33 -26.40
CA LEU A 1008 8.97 -18.28 -25.91
C LEU A 1008 9.88 -19.28 -26.63
N VAL A 1009 9.35 -20.45 -27.02
CA VAL A 1009 10.09 -21.50 -27.75
C VAL A 1009 10.77 -20.97 -29.02
N GLU A 1010 10.06 -20.11 -29.76
CA GLU A 1010 10.53 -19.55 -31.02
C GLU A 1010 11.29 -18.23 -30.85
N ASN A 1011 11.41 -17.69 -29.63
CA ASN A 1011 11.90 -16.33 -29.37
C ASN A 1011 13.03 -16.24 -28.32
N PHE A 1012 13.65 -17.37 -27.95
CA PHE A 1012 14.93 -17.34 -27.24
C PHE A 1012 16.05 -16.79 -28.14
N ASN A 1013 16.81 -15.81 -27.63
CA ASN A 1013 17.85 -15.05 -28.36
C ASN A 1013 17.37 -14.44 -29.71
N ASN A 1014 16.06 -14.25 -29.90
CA ASN A 1014 15.50 -13.70 -31.12
C ASN A 1014 14.52 -12.56 -30.78
N VAL A 1015 14.90 -11.36 -31.22
CA VAL A 1015 14.23 -10.09 -30.94
C VAL A 1015 13.32 -9.63 -32.08
N GLU A 1016 12.97 -10.48 -33.06
CA GLU A 1016 12.08 -10.11 -34.16
C GLU A 1016 10.69 -9.69 -33.64
N ALA A 1017 10.22 -10.34 -32.57
CA ALA A 1017 9.02 -9.93 -31.83
C ALA A 1017 9.13 -8.52 -31.21
N ILE A 1018 10.34 -8.02 -30.93
CA ILE A 1018 10.55 -6.65 -30.42
C ILE A 1018 10.48 -5.63 -31.56
N TYR A 1019 10.92 -6.00 -32.76
CA TYR A 1019 10.84 -5.16 -33.96
C TYR A 1019 9.46 -5.13 -34.63
N ASP A 1020 8.56 -6.03 -34.28
CA ASP A 1020 7.17 -6.05 -34.75
C ASP A 1020 6.39 -4.81 -34.30
N GLY A 1021 6.34 -3.79 -35.18
CA GLY A 1021 5.60 -2.56 -34.97
C GLY A 1021 4.08 -2.70 -35.13
N GLU A 1022 3.60 -3.71 -35.85
CA GLU A 1022 2.16 -3.95 -36.04
C GLU A 1022 1.57 -4.66 -34.81
N GLY A 1023 2.29 -5.63 -34.25
CA GLY A 1023 1.99 -6.24 -32.96
C GLY A 1023 2.32 -5.38 -31.72
N GLY A 1024 2.71 -4.12 -31.90
CA GLY A 1024 2.88 -3.15 -30.81
C GLY A 1024 4.23 -3.20 -30.07
N SER A 1025 5.21 -3.94 -30.60
CA SER A 1025 6.62 -3.92 -30.17
C SER A 1025 6.79 -4.19 -28.66
N ILE A 1026 7.71 -3.47 -28.01
CA ILE A 1026 8.02 -3.51 -26.57
C ILE A 1026 6.79 -3.17 -25.71
N ASP A 1027 6.07 -2.13 -26.11
CA ASP A 1027 5.05 -1.52 -25.26
C ASP A 1027 3.86 -2.47 -25.04
N SER A 1028 3.44 -3.27 -26.03
CA SER A 1028 2.34 -4.25 -25.86
C SER A 1028 2.72 -5.49 -25.05
N LEU A 1029 3.98 -5.96 -25.16
CA LEU A 1029 4.54 -7.02 -24.32
C LEU A 1029 4.64 -6.55 -22.86
N LEU A 1030 5.04 -5.30 -22.63
CA LEU A 1030 5.12 -4.72 -21.30
C LEU A 1030 3.74 -4.65 -20.60
N VAL A 1031 2.66 -4.29 -21.33
CA VAL A 1031 1.30 -4.37 -20.74
C VAL A 1031 0.87 -5.82 -20.52
N GLY A 1032 1.28 -6.75 -21.38
CA GLY A 1032 1.05 -8.19 -21.18
C GLY A 1032 1.67 -8.72 -19.88
N LEU A 1033 2.91 -8.36 -19.58
CA LEU A 1033 3.60 -8.71 -18.32
C LEU A 1033 2.91 -8.14 -17.07
N LEU A 1034 2.30 -6.96 -17.20
CA LEU A 1034 1.55 -6.29 -16.12
C LEU A 1034 0.14 -6.85 -15.92
N GLY A 1035 -0.48 -7.40 -16.97
CA GLY A 1035 -1.87 -7.83 -16.97
C GLY A 1035 -2.09 -9.35 -16.91
N THR A 1036 -1.07 -10.17 -17.15
CA THR A 1036 -1.15 -11.64 -17.04
C THR A 1036 -0.61 -12.14 -15.70
N PRO A 1037 -1.14 -13.25 -15.16
CA PRO A 1037 -0.55 -13.90 -13.99
C PRO A 1037 0.83 -14.48 -14.32
N SER A 1038 1.70 -14.58 -13.32
CA SER A 1038 2.83 -15.51 -13.40
C SER A 1038 2.33 -16.96 -13.38
N MET A 1039 3.17 -17.92 -13.74
CA MET A 1039 2.96 -19.28 -13.24
C MET A 1039 3.06 -19.29 -11.70
N ALA A 1040 2.53 -20.31 -11.06
CA ALA A 1040 2.68 -20.51 -9.62
C ALA A 1040 4.16 -20.74 -9.22
N PHE A 1041 4.49 -20.47 -7.95
CA PHE A 1041 5.71 -21.02 -7.37
C PHE A 1041 5.41 -22.44 -6.89
N ASP A 1042 5.87 -23.42 -7.65
CA ASP A 1042 5.88 -24.83 -7.29
C ASP A 1042 6.97 -25.56 -8.10
N ARG A 1043 7.02 -26.90 -8.02
CA ARG A 1043 8.04 -27.70 -8.69
C ARG A 1043 7.84 -27.85 -10.21
N HIS A 1044 6.69 -27.50 -10.77
CA HIS A 1044 6.34 -27.73 -12.17
C HIS A 1044 6.89 -26.64 -13.08
N ILE A 1045 7.53 -27.03 -14.18
CA ILE A 1045 8.29 -26.10 -15.03
C ILE A 1045 7.98 -26.36 -16.50
N THR A 1046 7.69 -25.29 -17.23
CA THR A 1046 7.18 -25.38 -18.59
C THR A 1046 8.17 -26.06 -19.55
N THR A 1047 7.63 -26.87 -20.46
CA THR A 1047 8.35 -27.50 -21.58
C THR A 1047 9.16 -26.52 -22.42
N ALA A 1048 8.77 -25.24 -22.48
CA ALA A 1048 9.56 -24.19 -23.12
C ALA A 1048 10.98 -24.06 -22.53
N LEU A 1049 11.14 -24.28 -21.21
CA LEU A 1049 12.42 -24.29 -20.52
C LEU A 1049 13.00 -25.70 -20.33
N ARG A 1050 12.15 -26.73 -20.18
CA ARG A 1050 12.59 -28.11 -19.90
C ARG A 1050 12.98 -28.92 -21.14
N ASN A 1051 12.52 -28.55 -22.33
CA ASN A 1051 12.80 -29.28 -23.58
C ASN A 1051 13.28 -28.37 -24.73
N HIS A 1052 12.89 -27.10 -24.71
CA HIS A 1052 13.05 -26.18 -25.85
C HIS A 1052 13.94 -24.97 -25.56
N LEU A 1053 14.66 -24.95 -24.42
CA LEU A 1053 15.54 -23.84 -24.06
C LEU A 1053 16.60 -23.66 -25.17
N PHE A 1054 16.69 -22.45 -25.73
CA PHE A 1054 17.59 -22.13 -26.83
C PHE A 1054 17.53 -23.15 -27.98
N GLY A 1055 16.33 -23.64 -28.31
CA GLY A 1055 16.10 -24.36 -29.57
C GLY A 1055 16.41 -23.50 -30.80
N ARG A 1056 16.73 -24.14 -31.93
CA ARG A 1056 16.93 -23.49 -33.22
C ARG A 1056 15.66 -23.65 -34.06
N ARG A 1057 15.16 -22.54 -34.62
CA ARG A 1057 13.92 -22.54 -35.42
C ARG A 1057 14.06 -23.51 -36.61
N GLY A 1058 13.12 -24.45 -36.71
CA GLY A 1058 13.10 -25.44 -37.81
C GLY A 1058 14.04 -26.64 -37.64
N GLU A 1059 14.83 -26.73 -36.56
CA GLU A 1059 15.61 -27.93 -36.20
C GLU A 1059 14.94 -28.65 -35.02
N PRO A 1060 14.16 -29.73 -35.24
CA PRO A 1060 13.54 -30.48 -34.14
C PRO A 1060 14.58 -30.99 -33.14
N LEU A 1061 14.19 -31.09 -31.87
CA LEU A 1061 15.03 -31.61 -30.78
C LEU A 1061 16.34 -30.82 -30.52
N SER A 1062 16.56 -29.66 -31.15
CA SER A 1062 17.77 -28.83 -30.97
C SER A 1062 17.82 -28.04 -29.65
N GLY A 1063 16.77 -28.11 -28.83
CA GLY A 1063 16.67 -27.42 -27.55
C GLY A 1063 17.35 -28.14 -26.38
N MET A 1064 17.40 -27.45 -25.25
CA MET A 1064 18.00 -27.92 -23.99
C MET A 1064 16.99 -27.93 -22.83
N ASP A 1065 17.43 -28.42 -21.69
CA ASP A 1065 16.69 -28.51 -20.44
C ASP A 1065 17.34 -27.62 -19.36
N LEU A 1066 16.72 -26.47 -19.07
CA LEU A 1066 17.22 -25.51 -18.08
C LEU A 1066 17.33 -26.08 -16.65
N ILE A 1067 16.55 -27.10 -16.33
CA ILE A 1067 16.48 -27.67 -14.98
C ILE A 1067 17.53 -28.75 -14.80
N THR A 1068 17.79 -29.53 -15.85
CA THR A 1068 19.05 -30.27 -15.99
C THR A 1068 20.26 -29.35 -15.84
N LEU A 1069 20.30 -28.21 -16.54
CA LEU A 1069 21.40 -27.24 -16.44
C LEU A 1069 21.54 -26.65 -15.03
N ASN A 1070 20.45 -26.34 -14.32
CA ASN A 1070 20.48 -25.88 -12.93
C ASN A 1070 21.13 -26.90 -11.99
N ILE A 1071 20.70 -28.17 -12.05
CA ILE A 1071 21.22 -29.25 -11.20
C ILE A 1071 22.71 -29.49 -11.50
N LEU A 1072 23.09 -29.59 -12.78
CA LEU A 1072 24.49 -29.79 -13.16
C LEU A 1072 25.37 -28.59 -12.78
N ARG A 1073 24.88 -27.35 -12.89
CA ARG A 1073 25.62 -26.15 -12.47
C ARG A 1073 25.83 -26.10 -10.95
N ALA A 1074 24.86 -26.53 -10.15
CA ALA A 1074 25.03 -26.67 -8.71
C ALA A 1074 26.07 -27.74 -8.34
N ARG A 1075 26.08 -28.89 -9.04
CA ARG A 1075 27.11 -29.95 -8.85
C ARG A 1075 28.50 -29.51 -9.31
N ASP A 1076 28.60 -28.78 -10.44
CA ASP A 1076 29.84 -28.18 -10.97
C ASP A 1076 30.45 -27.13 -10.02
N HIS A 1077 29.61 -26.38 -9.31
CA HIS A 1077 29.98 -25.38 -8.30
C HIS A 1077 30.20 -25.97 -6.89
N GLY A 1078 30.20 -27.30 -6.73
CA GLY A 1078 30.40 -27.96 -5.44
C GLY A 1078 29.35 -27.58 -4.38
N VAL A 1079 28.11 -27.28 -4.78
CA VAL A 1079 27.08 -26.83 -3.84
C VAL A 1079 26.53 -28.00 -3.03
N GLN A 1080 26.52 -27.85 -1.71
CA GLN A 1080 26.00 -28.85 -0.77
C GLN A 1080 24.52 -29.24 -1.08
N PRO A 1081 24.11 -30.48 -0.77
CA PRO A 1081 22.72 -30.91 -0.92
C PRO A 1081 21.71 -30.07 -0.11
N TYR A 1082 20.45 -30.14 -0.52
CA TYR A 1082 19.32 -29.42 0.08
C TYR A 1082 19.26 -29.56 1.62
N ASN A 1083 19.51 -30.76 2.14
CA ASN A 1083 19.38 -31.07 3.57
C ASN A 1083 20.33 -30.24 4.45
N ALA A 1084 21.55 -29.96 3.97
CA ALA A 1084 22.54 -29.14 4.69
C ALA A 1084 22.11 -27.67 4.80
N TYR A 1085 21.36 -27.17 3.81
CA TYR A 1085 20.82 -25.81 3.84
C TYR A 1085 19.58 -25.69 4.74
N ARG A 1086 18.74 -26.74 4.90
CA ARG A 1086 17.70 -26.77 5.95
C ARG A 1086 18.32 -26.63 7.35
N GLU A 1087 19.44 -27.32 7.60
CA GLU A 1087 20.16 -27.22 8.87
C GLU A 1087 20.77 -25.82 9.09
N LEU A 1088 21.50 -25.28 8.10
CA LEU A 1088 22.04 -23.91 8.13
C LEU A 1088 20.95 -22.85 8.43
N CYS A 1089 19.76 -23.03 7.86
CA CYS A 1089 18.63 -22.11 8.04
C CYS A 1089 17.84 -22.31 9.34
N GLY A 1090 18.20 -23.31 10.15
CA GLY A 1090 17.58 -23.58 11.45
C GLY A 1090 16.25 -24.34 11.38
N ILE A 1091 15.98 -25.03 10.27
CA ILE A 1091 14.82 -25.93 10.08
C ILE A 1091 15.18 -27.34 10.53
N GLY A 1092 16.42 -27.75 10.27
CA GLY A 1092 16.99 -29.05 10.67
C GLY A 1092 17.07 -30.05 9.53
N ALA A 1093 18.01 -31.00 9.64
CA ALA A 1093 18.19 -32.06 8.65
C ALA A 1093 17.10 -33.15 8.78
N ALA A 1094 16.49 -33.52 7.65
CA ALA A 1094 15.66 -34.72 7.52
C ALA A 1094 16.54 -35.98 7.62
N ARG A 1095 15.95 -37.09 8.05
CA ARG A 1095 16.58 -38.43 8.12
C ARG A 1095 15.91 -39.41 7.16
N GLU A 1096 14.61 -39.21 6.92
CA GLU A 1096 13.80 -39.92 5.96
C GLU A 1096 12.86 -38.96 5.20
N PHE A 1097 12.28 -39.43 4.09
CA PHE A 1097 11.41 -38.59 3.24
C PHE A 1097 10.15 -38.10 3.98
N SER A 1098 9.67 -38.86 4.98
CA SER A 1098 8.61 -38.48 5.91
C SER A 1098 8.87 -37.14 6.63
N ASP A 1099 10.14 -36.85 6.97
CA ASP A 1099 10.56 -35.62 7.66
C ASP A 1099 10.49 -34.35 6.76
N LEU A 1100 10.10 -34.51 5.50
CA LEU A 1100 9.86 -33.41 4.56
C LEU A 1100 8.39 -32.98 4.51
N LEU A 1101 7.45 -33.80 5.00
CA LEU A 1101 6.00 -33.51 4.94
C LEU A 1101 5.58 -32.26 5.76
N SER A 1102 6.44 -31.78 6.66
CA SER A 1102 6.27 -30.49 7.36
C SER A 1102 6.41 -29.28 6.44
N GLU A 1103 7.32 -29.33 5.45
CA GLU A 1103 7.58 -28.24 4.51
C GLU A 1103 7.01 -28.50 3.12
N MET A 1104 6.93 -29.76 2.68
CA MET A 1104 6.56 -30.19 1.33
C MET A 1104 5.19 -30.87 1.28
N ASP A 1105 4.52 -30.80 0.12
CA ASP A 1105 3.31 -31.59 -0.15
C ASP A 1105 3.65 -33.05 -0.47
N GLU A 1106 2.73 -33.97 -0.16
CA GLU A 1106 2.90 -35.41 -0.29
C GLU A 1106 3.39 -35.81 -1.70
N THR A 1107 2.76 -35.28 -2.76
CA THR A 1107 3.17 -35.58 -4.14
C THR A 1107 4.54 -35.04 -4.54
N ALA A 1108 5.09 -34.05 -3.80
CA ALA A 1108 6.45 -33.56 -4.01
C ALA A 1108 7.47 -34.44 -3.27
N VAL A 1109 7.12 -34.93 -2.08
CA VAL A 1109 7.91 -35.93 -1.34
C VAL A 1109 7.97 -37.25 -2.13
N GLU A 1110 6.84 -37.74 -2.64
CA GLU A 1110 6.77 -38.91 -3.52
C GLU A 1110 7.65 -38.74 -4.78
N ALA A 1111 7.56 -37.58 -5.45
CA ALA A 1111 8.35 -37.29 -6.64
C ALA A 1111 9.87 -37.30 -6.35
N LEU A 1112 10.31 -36.70 -5.24
CA LEU A 1112 11.71 -36.74 -4.82
C LEU A 1112 12.16 -38.15 -4.42
N GLN A 1113 11.32 -38.89 -3.67
CA GLN A 1113 11.57 -40.28 -3.26
C GLN A 1113 11.63 -41.26 -4.44
N SER A 1114 10.97 -40.94 -5.57
CA SER A 1114 11.03 -41.76 -6.79
C SER A 1114 12.40 -41.74 -7.49
N VAL A 1115 13.25 -40.73 -7.23
CA VAL A 1115 14.55 -40.55 -7.90
C VAL A 1115 15.76 -40.47 -6.96
N TYR A 1116 15.61 -40.01 -5.72
CA TYR A 1116 16.70 -39.95 -4.73
C TYR A 1116 16.62 -41.11 -3.74
N ARG A 1117 17.75 -41.76 -3.45
CA ARG A 1117 17.80 -42.90 -2.50
C ARG A 1117 17.82 -42.45 -1.02
N LYS A 1118 18.32 -41.24 -0.75
CA LYS A 1118 18.35 -40.60 0.57
C LYS A 1118 18.01 -39.12 0.46
N VAL A 1119 17.45 -38.55 1.53
CA VAL A 1119 17.17 -37.11 1.63
C VAL A 1119 18.43 -36.25 1.54
N ASP A 1120 19.57 -36.79 1.99
CA ASP A 1120 20.89 -36.17 1.88
C ASP A 1120 21.42 -36.13 0.43
N ASP A 1121 20.84 -36.88 -0.50
CA ASP A 1121 21.26 -36.86 -1.90
C ASP A 1121 20.60 -35.72 -2.71
N ILE A 1122 19.51 -35.14 -2.21
CA ILE A 1122 18.65 -34.17 -2.93
C ILE A 1122 19.47 -32.93 -3.33
N ASP A 1123 19.57 -32.66 -4.62
CA ASP A 1123 20.25 -31.45 -5.12
C ASP A 1123 19.47 -30.19 -4.72
N LEU A 1124 20.18 -29.07 -4.49
CA LEU A 1124 19.61 -27.90 -3.84
C LEU A 1124 18.37 -27.33 -4.57
N PHE A 1125 18.43 -27.13 -5.90
CA PHE A 1125 17.31 -26.54 -6.64
C PHE A 1125 16.01 -27.38 -6.58
N PRO A 1126 16.02 -28.70 -6.91
CA PRO A 1126 14.85 -29.57 -6.74
C PRO A 1126 14.24 -29.56 -5.32
N GLY A 1127 15.08 -29.54 -4.29
CA GLY A 1127 14.62 -29.45 -2.90
C GLY A 1127 13.93 -28.11 -2.60
N LEU A 1128 14.57 -26.99 -2.95
CA LEU A 1128 14.05 -25.65 -2.67
C LEU A 1128 12.71 -25.34 -3.38
N VAL A 1129 12.48 -25.82 -4.61
CA VAL A 1129 11.20 -25.58 -5.32
C VAL A 1129 10.10 -26.60 -4.97
N SER A 1130 10.40 -27.57 -4.10
CA SER A 1130 9.44 -28.55 -3.57
C SER A 1130 8.89 -28.19 -2.19
N GLU A 1131 9.50 -27.21 -1.49
CA GLU A 1131 8.96 -26.63 -0.25
C GLU A 1131 7.75 -25.70 -0.54
N ARG A 1132 6.73 -25.73 0.33
CA ARG A 1132 5.61 -24.78 0.31
C ARG A 1132 6.04 -23.36 0.69
N SER A 1133 5.54 -22.37 -0.02
CA SER A 1133 5.68 -20.94 0.30
C SER A 1133 5.29 -20.64 1.76
N MET A 1134 6.04 -19.76 2.43
CA MET A 1134 5.69 -19.33 3.79
C MET A 1134 4.40 -18.48 3.79
N PRO A 1135 3.60 -18.49 4.88
CA PRO A 1135 2.48 -17.57 5.04
C PRO A 1135 2.92 -16.11 4.87
N GLY A 1136 2.35 -15.45 3.86
CA GLY A 1136 2.69 -14.07 3.53
C GLY A 1136 4.00 -13.84 2.80
N ALA A 1137 4.48 -14.81 2.03
CA ALA A 1137 5.64 -14.73 1.16
C ALA A 1137 5.38 -15.54 -0.12
N LEU A 1138 6.03 -15.21 -1.24
CA LEU A 1138 6.08 -16.11 -2.39
C LEU A 1138 6.99 -17.32 -2.13
N LEU A 1139 8.07 -17.13 -1.37
CA LEU A 1139 9.14 -18.12 -1.25
C LEU A 1139 9.04 -18.98 0.02
N PRO A 1140 9.59 -20.21 -0.03
CA PRO A 1140 9.60 -21.16 1.08
C PRO A 1140 10.78 -20.89 2.05
N PRO A 1141 10.79 -21.49 3.25
CA PRO A 1141 11.67 -21.04 4.33
C PRO A 1141 13.17 -21.25 4.07
N THR A 1142 13.61 -22.35 3.44
CA THR A 1142 15.04 -22.56 3.16
C THR A 1142 15.52 -21.61 2.06
N MET A 1143 14.71 -21.42 1.01
CA MET A 1143 15.05 -20.51 -0.10
C MET A 1143 15.09 -19.05 0.36
N ALA A 1144 14.06 -18.60 1.09
CA ALA A 1144 13.98 -17.24 1.62
C ALA A 1144 15.11 -16.92 2.61
N CYS A 1145 15.58 -17.91 3.36
CA CYS A 1145 16.76 -17.80 4.22
C CYS A 1145 18.03 -17.47 3.42
N ILE A 1146 18.34 -18.23 2.35
CA ILE A 1146 19.52 -18.02 1.48
C ILE A 1146 19.46 -16.64 0.80
N ILE A 1147 18.29 -16.25 0.29
CA ILE A 1147 18.11 -14.96 -0.39
C ILE A 1147 18.23 -13.80 0.61
N ALA A 1148 17.63 -13.91 1.80
CA ALA A 1148 17.73 -12.88 2.83
C ALA A 1148 19.14 -12.72 3.41
N GLU A 1149 19.93 -13.79 3.45
CA GLU A 1149 21.37 -13.77 3.77
C GLU A 1149 22.13 -12.90 2.74
N GLN A 1150 22.00 -13.23 1.46
CA GLN A 1150 22.70 -12.51 0.40
C GLN A 1150 22.32 -11.03 0.36
N PHE A 1151 21.02 -10.70 0.34
CA PHE A 1151 20.58 -9.30 0.35
C PHE A 1151 20.91 -8.57 1.66
N GLN A 1152 21.10 -9.26 2.79
CA GLN A 1152 21.63 -8.60 3.99
C GLN A 1152 23.09 -8.14 3.77
N ARG A 1153 23.94 -8.98 3.14
CA ARG A 1153 25.32 -8.58 2.82
C ARG A 1153 25.36 -7.50 1.75
N LEU A 1154 24.54 -7.56 0.72
CA LEU A 1154 24.44 -6.49 -0.28
C LEU A 1154 24.00 -5.14 0.32
N LYS A 1155 23.20 -5.13 1.38
CA LYS A 1155 22.80 -3.90 2.10
C LYS A 1155 23.85 -3.39 3.10
N LYS A 1156 24.45 -4.30 3.89
CA LYS A 1156 25.40 -3.93 4.95
C LYS A 1156 26.80 -3.62 4.44
N CYS A 1157 27.22 -4.25 3.35
CA CYS A 1157 28.62 -4.34 2.96
C CYS A 1157 28.94 -3.47 1.71
N ASP A 1158 27.99 -2.61 1.34
CA ASP A 1158 28.06 -1.63 0.26
C ASP A 1158 28.16 -0.19 0.81
N ARG A 1159 29.32 0.45 0.59
CA ARG A 1159 29.61 1.84 0.97
C ARG A 1159 28.68 2.84 0.28
N PHE A 1160 28.08 2.45 -0.83
CA PHE A 1160 27.20 3.26 -1.68
C PHE A 1160 25.73 2.79 -1.63
N TYR A 1161 25.34 1.95 -0.66
CA TYR A 1161 23.92 1.61 -0.44
C TYR A 1161 23.11 2.90 -0.26
N TYR A 1162 22.00 3.05 -0.98
CA TYR A 1162 21.44 4.38 -1.26
C TYR A 1162 21.00 5.16 -0.01
N GLU A 1163 20.60 4.50 1.08
CA GLU A 1163 20.19 5.19 2.33
C GLU A 1163 21.35 5.54 3.29
N ASN A 1164 22.58 5.14 2.98
CA ASN A 1164 23.73 5.18 3.91
C ASN A 1164 24.13 6.63 4.29
N ASP A 1165 24.69 6.82 5.49
CA ASP A 1165 24.97 8.15 6.07
C ASP A 1165 26.38 8.71 5.80
N LEU A 1166 27.21 7.96 5.06
CA LEU A 1166 28.63 8.28 4.85
C LEU A 1166 28.82 9.53 3.99
N GLN A 1167 29.59 10.50 4.50
CA GLN A 1167 29.65 11.87 3.96
C GLN A 1167 30.06 12.04 2.48
N PRO A 1168 30.87 11.18 1.83
CA PRO A 1168 31.11 11.31 0.40
C PRO A 1168 30.04 10.62 -0.46
N THR A 1169 29.47 9.49 -0.01
CA THR A 1169 28.60 8.64 -0.84
C THR A 1169 27.10 8.86 -0.63
N ARG A 1170 26.69 9.45 0.50
CA ARG A 1170 25.28 9.71 0.82
C ARG A 1170 24.60 10.69 -0.14
N PHE A 1171 23.31 10.49 -0.34
CA PHE A 1171 22.41 11.53 -0.84
C PHE A 1171 22.06 12.52 0.29
N SER A 1172 21.57 13.71 -0.05
CA SER A 1172 20.88 14.55 0.94
C SER A 1172 19.52 13.96 1.32
N GLU A 1173 18.99 14.29 2.50
CA GLU A 1173 17.65 13.82 2.92
C GLU A 1173 16.55 14.23 1.92
N GLY A 1174 16.68 15.40 1.29
CA GLY A 1174 15.77 15.84 0.23
C GLY A 1174 15.79 14.90 -0.98
N GLN A 1175 16.98 14.49 -1.44
CA GLN A 1175 17.12 13.52 -2.53
C GLN A 1175 16.62 12.12 -2.11
N LEU A 1176 16.93 11.65 -0.90
CA LEU A 1176 16.40 10.38 -0.38
C LEU A 1176 14.87 10.37 -0.34
N ASN A 1177 14.25 11.48 0.06
CA ASN A 1177 12.79 11.58 0.16
C ASN A 1177 12.10 11.67 -1.21
N GLU A 1178 12.81 12.00 -2.30
CA GLU A 1178 12.29 11.84 -3.66
C GLU A 1178 12.51 10.41 -4.18
N ILE A 1179 13.69 9.80 -3.95
CA ILE A 1179 13.98 8.39 -4.31
C ILE A 1179 12.97 7.44 -3.64
N ARG A 1180 12.61 7.69 -2.37
CA ARG A 1180 11.63 6.90 -1.59
C ARG A 1180 10.18 6.96 -2.11
N LYS A 1181 9.89 7.75 -3.15
CA LYS A 1181 8.58 7.79 -3.83
C LYS A 1181 8.53 6.95 -5.11
N ILE A 1182 9.69 6.48 -5.58
CA ILE A 1182 9.81 5.78 -6.86
C ILE A 1182 9.30 4.35 -6.68
N THR A 1183 8.36 3.97 -7.55
CA THR A 1183 7.93 2.57 -7.74
C THR A 1183 8.27 2.12 -9.15
N LEU A 1184 8.37 0.81 -9.37
CA LEU A 1184 8.58 0.25 -10.71
C LEU A 1184 7.43 0.66 -11.66
N GLY A 1185 6.21 0.77 -11.14
CA GLY A 1185 5.07 1.31 -11.88
C GLY A 1185 5.24 2.78 -12.30
N SER A 1186 5.89 3.61 -11.48
CA SER A 1186 6.20 5.00 -11.84
C SER A 1186 7.26 5.10 -12.94
N VAL A 1187 8.31 4.28 -12.88
CA VAL A 1187 9.38 4.19 -13.90
C VAL A 1187 8.80 3.71 -15.23
N ILE A 1188 7.96 2.67 -15.20
CA ILE A 1188 7.27 2.16 -16.39
C ILE A 1188 6.34 3.24 -16.98
N CYS A 1189 5.53 3.93 -16.17
CA CYS A 1189 4.67 5.02 -16.66
C CYS A 1189 5.45 6.17 -17.30
N ALA A 1190 6.65 6.49 -16.81
CA ALA A 1190 7.46 7.57 -17.36
C ALA A 1190 8.02 7.23 -18.76
N ASN A 1191 8.25 5.95 -19.04
CA ASN A 1191 9.02 5.48 -20.19
C ASN A 1191 8.24 4.70 -21.25
N SER A 1192 7.10 4.09 -20.90
CA SER A 1192 6.14 3.55 -21.86
C SER A 1192 5.59 4.65 -22.79
N ARG A 1193 5.23 4.30 -24.02
CA ARG A 1193 4.57 5.18 -24.99
C ARG A 1193 3.06 4.93 -25.11
N VAL A 1194 2.58 3.79 -24.62
CA VAL A 1194 1.21 3.28 -24.86
C VAL A 1194 0.36 3.28 -23.59
N LEU A 1195 0.95 3.00 -22.42
CA LEU A 1195 0.21 2.95 -21.15
C LEU A 1195 -0.49 4.27 -20.83
N LYS A 1196 -1.79 4.19 -20.55
CA LYS A 1196 -2.62 5.30 -20.03
C LYS A 1196 -2.89 5.17 -18.52
N GLY A 1197 -2.73 3.96 -17.98
CA GLY A 1197 -2.89 3.64 -16.57
C GLY A 1197 -2.13 2.35 -16.23
N ILE A 1198 -1.56 2.29 -15.03
CA ILE A 1198 -0.87 1.12 -14.47
C ILE A 1198 -1.26 0.94 -13.01
N GLN A 1199 -1.31 -0.29 -12.52
CA GLN A 1199 -1.54 -0.57 -11.11
C GLN A 1199 -0.42 0.04 -10.22
N PRO A 1200 -0.70 0.43 -8.96
CA PRO A 1200 0.29 1.12 -8.12
C PRO A 1200 1.49 0.25 -7.74
N ASP A 1201 1.24 -1.04 -7.49
CA ASP A 1201 2.24 -2.09 -7.30
C ASP A 1201 2.11 -3.03 -8.50
N VAL A 1202 3.14 -3.06 -9.35
CA VAL A 1202 3.14 -3.79 -10.63
C VAL A 1202 3.28 -5.29 -10.48
N PHE A 1203 3.69 -5.77 -9.31
CA PHE A 1203 3.85 -7.19 -9.00
C PHE A 1203 2.51 -7.87 -8.68
N LEU A 1204 1.46 -7.08 -8.42
CA LEU A 1204 0.10 -7.57 -8.26
C LEU A 1204 -0.67 -7.52 -9.59
N LEU A 1205 -1.57 -8.48 -9.76
CA LEU A 1205 -2.62 -8.43 -10.78
C LEU A 1205 -3.56 -7.22 -10.56
N PRO A 1206 -4.11 -6.61 -11.62
CA PRO A 1206 -5.18 -5.62 -11.50
C PRO A 1206 -6.46 -6.23 -10.87
N ASP A 1207 -6.79 -5.82 -9.65
CA ASP A 1207 -8.02 -6.23 -8.93
C ASP A 1207 -9.28 -5.55 -9.51
N GLU A 1208 -10.45 -6.21 -9.44
CA GLU A 1208 -11.73 -5.65 -9.92
C GLU A 1208 -12.13 -4.32 -9.26
N LEU A 1209 -11.79 -4.08 -7.99
CA LEU A 1209 -12.01 -2.78 -7.37
C LEU A 1209 -11.22 -1.68 -8.08
N VAL A 1210 -10.12 -2.03 -8.75
CA VAL A 1210 -9.29 -1.12 -9.56
C VAL A 1210 -9.74 -1.13 -11.04
N TYR A 1211 -10.19 -2.27 -11.56
CA TYR A 1211 -10.61 -2.50 -12.96
C TYR A 1211 -11.89 -3.36 -13.05
N VAL A 1212 -13.08 -2.75 -12.86
CA VAL A 1212 -14.33 -3.37 -13.36
C VAL A 1212 -14.36 -3.27 -14.89
N SER A 1213 -14.66 -4.37 -15.54
CA SER A 1213 -14.59 -4.56 -16.99
C SER A 1213 -15.64 -3.74 -17.78
N PHE A 1214 -15.32 -3.46 -19.05
CA PHE A 1214 -16.22 -2.85 -20.03
C PHE A 1214 -17.26 -3.87 -20.54
N PHE A 1215 -18.34 -4.10 -19.78
CA PHE A 1215 -19.52 -4.80 -20.30
C PHE A 1215 -20.78 -3.93 -20.22
N GLY A 1216 -21.46 -3.82 -21.37
CA GLY A 1216 -22.87 -3.43 -21.56
C GLY A 1216 -23.41 -2.28 -20.71
N PHE A 1217 -23.29 -1.04 -21.21
CA PHE A 1217 -24.43 -0.25 -21.72
C PHE A 1217 -23.92 1.12 -22.21
N ILE A 1218 -24.50 1.61 -23.32
CA ILE A 1218 -24.02 2.76 -24.11
C ILE A 1218 -24.65 4.06 -23.58
N GLU A 1219 -23.87 5.13 -23.47
CA GLU A 1219 -24.24 6.50 -23.87
C GLU A 1219 -22.96 7.30 -24.25
N PRO A 1220 -23.06 8.40 -25.03
CA PRO A 1220 -22.01 8.82 -25.97
C PRO A 1220 -21.04 9.92 -25.47
N GLU A 1221 -20.24 10.43 -26.41
CA GLU A 1221 -19.04 11.26 -26.25
C GLU A 1221 -19.25 12.61 -25.54
N GLY A 1222 -18.20 13.08 -24.86
CA GLY A 1222 -18.12 14.41 -24.27
C GLY A 1222 -16.66 14.76 -23.90
N GLU A 1223 -16.13 15.85 -24.45
CA GLU A 1223 -14.71 16.19 -24.38
C GLU A 1223 -14.26 16.90 -23.08
N HIS A 1224 -12.94 16.85 -22.85
CA HIS A 1224 -12.13 17.85 -22.13
C HIS A 1224 -12.40 18.08 -20.62
N GLN A 1225 -11.58 17.45 -19.76
CA GLN A 1225 -11.06 18.12 -18.55
C GLN A 1225 -9.75 17.48 -18.05
N ARG A 1226 -8.68 18.29 -17.89
CA ARG A 1226 -7.37 17.87 -17.35
C ARG A 1226 -7.18 18.36 -15.91
N PRO A 1227 -6.74 17.49 -14.98
CA PRO A 1227 -5.94 17.89 -13.81
C PRO A 1227 -4.63 17.09 -13.68
N SER A 1228 -3.69 17.56 -12.86
CA SER A 1228 -2.29 17.10 -12.79
C SER A 1228 -1.90 16.50 -11.42
N PHE A 1229 -1.11 15.40 -11.44
CA PHE A 1229 -0.18 14.92 -10.38
C PHE A 1229 -0.76 14.56 -8.97
N TRP A 1230 -0.07 13.88 -8.04
CA TRP A 1230 1.03 12.90 -8.12
C TRP A 1230 0.88 11.79 -7.03
N ASP A 1231 1.86 10.89 -6.97
CA ASP A 1231 2.44 10.10 -5.84
C ASP A 1231 1.62 9.41 -4.71
N GLU A 1232 2.39 8.60 -3.96
CA GLU A 1232 2.23 7.85 -2.68
C GLU A 1232 0.96 7.00 -2.43
N ARG A 1233 -0.13 7.23 -3.14
CA ARG A 1233 -1.49 7.02 -2.58
C ARG A 1233 -2.21 5.83 -3.19
N GLY A 1234 -1.47 4.83 -3.67
CA GLY A 1234 -2.00 3.51 -4.07
C GLY A 1234 -3.16 3.53 -5.08
N ARG A 1235 -3.10 4.43 -6.08
CA ARG A 1235 -4.07 4.57 -7.18
C ARG A 1235 -3.52 3.95 -8.47
N VAL A 1236 -4.39 3.73 -9.46
CA VAL A 1236 -3.92 3.61 -10.86
C VAL A 1236 -3.11 4.86 -11.20
N ILE A 1237 -1.84 4.72 -11.53
CA ILE A 1237 -1.01 5.84 -11.96
C ILE A 1237 -1.43 6.16 -13.39
N LYS A 1238 -2.11 7.30 -13.60
CA LYS A 1238 -2.35 7.83 -14.95
C LYS A 1238 -1.01 8.28 -15.52
N CYS A 1239 -0.46 7.54 -16.47
CA CYS A 1239 0.74 7.97 -17.17
C CYS A 1239 0.40 9.24 -17.97
N VAL A 1240 1.06 10.35 -17.63
CA VAL A 1240 0.61 11.69 -18.08
C VAL A 1240 0.95 11.92 -19.55
N GLU A 1241 0.03 12.57 -20.28
CA GLU A 1241 0.22 12.94 -21.69
C GLU A 1241 1.56 13.65 -21.90
N LYS A 1242 2.39 13.11 -22.80
CA LYS A 1242 3.72 13.63 -23.08
C LYS A 1242 3.60 14.97 -23.80
N PHE A 1243 4.29 16.00 -23.29
CA PHE A 1243 4.35 17.31 -23.91
C PHE A 1243 4.82 17.19 -25.37
N GLN A 1244 3.99 17.63 -26.31
CA GLN A 1244 4.42 17.78 -27.70
C GLN A 1244 5.50 18.86 -27.79
N VAL A 1245 6.74 18.46 -28.04
CA VAL A 1245 7.80 19.40 -28.42
C VAL A 1245 7.39 20.04 -29.74
N HIS A 1246 7.16 21.36 -29.74
CA HIS A 1246 6.82 22.10 -30.96
C HIS A 1246 7.92 21.92 -32.01
N ARG A 1247 7.59 21.25 -33.12
CA ARG A 1247 8.36 21.34 -34.36
C ARG A 1247 8.32 22.79 -34.83
N ARG A 1248 9.41 23.55 -34.63
CA ARG A 1248 9.63 24.82 -35.34
C ARG A 1248 9.64 24.52 -36.83
N GLY A 1249 8.64 24.99 -37.56
CA GLY A 1249 8.49 24.71 -38.99
C GLY A 1249 9.67 25.27 -39.80
N SER A 1250 10.26 24.43 -40.64
CA SER A 1250 11.22 24.87 -41.65
C SER A 1250 10.51 25.72 -42.69
N LYS A 1251 10.83 27.02 -42.75
CA LYS A 1251 10.45 27.86 -43.89
C LYS A 1251 11.35 27.53 -45.08
N THR A 1252 10.90 26.65 -45.96
CA THR A 1252 11.40 26.56 -47.33
C THR A 1252 10.51 27.40 -48.24
N THR A 1253 11.14 28.13 -49.17
CA THR A 1253 10.48 29.11 -50.03
C THR A 1253 9.86 28.50 -51.27
N LYS A 1254 8.89 29.23 -51.83
CA LYS A 1254 8.24 29.01 -53.13
C LYS A 1254 9.17 28.44 -54.22
N ALA A 1255 8.72 27.40 -54.90
CA ALA A 1255 8.30 27.46 -56.30
C ALA A 1255 7.08 26.54 -56.48
#